data_AF-A0A667GT71-F1
#
_entry.id   AF-A0A667GT71-F1
#
_cell.length_a   1.000
_cell.length_b   1.000
_cell.length_c   1.000
_cell.angle_alpha   90.00
_cell.angle_beta   90.00
_cell.angle_gamma   90.00
#
_symmetry.space_group_name_H-M   'P 1'
#
loop_
_entity.id
_entity.type
_entity.pdbx_description
1 polymer ?
#
loop_
_entity_poly.entity_id
_entity_poly.type
_entity_poly.pdbx_seq_one_letter_code
_entity_poly.pdbx_strand_id
1 'polypeptide(L)'
;MWPAAGHWAALGHLHWGKWTQLGLPLPLLITSLVLRALDEKVSKGTPRKSGFTPPCEEPFTPSAQSARPLTFSQQNCLTKVLGSTDPSMPSETPQAETGSAGCPHLSGAHLGKGSLEKGPPGDKEAKERLWIRPDAPSKCSWQLGRPVTDSPHHHTVLTESPQILPDILKKIGDTPMVRINKIAKKFGLKCELLAKCEFFNAGGSVKDRISLRMIEDAERAGTLKPGDTIIEPTSGNTGIGLALAAAVKGYRCVIVMPEKMSTEKVDVLRALGAEIVRTPTTARFDSPESHVGVAWRLRNEIPNSHILDQYRNASNPLAHYDTTAEEILQQCDGKLDMLVASAGTGGTITGVARKLKEKCPGCKIIGVDPEGSILAEPEELNQSEQTVYEVEGIGYDFIPTVLDRTVVDKWFKSNDEEAFAFARMLIAQEGLLCGGSAGSAMSVAVKAAQELQEGQRCVVILPDSVRNYMSKFLSDEWMMQKGFLKEEDFTVTKPWWWHLRVQELSLSAPLMVLPTVTCEHTIEILREKGFDQVPVVDESGVILGMVTLGNMLSSLLAGKVQPSDQVRKVLYKQFKQIRLTDPLGKLSHILETDHFALVVHEQIQSRDLALTGVVGGPSDHSNGKSSQRQTVFGVVTAIDLLSFVAARERDRKTKSGSTSEPRPAGATVQL
;
A
#
# COMPACT_ATOMS: atom_id res chain seq x y z
N MET A 1 -17.97 42.29 -22.80
CA MET A 1 -17.26 42.68 -24.04
C MET A 1 -15.86 42.06 -24.02
N TRP A 2 -15.63 41.03 -24.83
CA TRP A 2 -14.31 40.69 -25.42
C TRP A 2 -14.05 41.63 -26.62
N PRO A 3 -12.87 41.67 -27.30
CA PRO A 3 -11.69 40.75 -27.31
C PRO A 3 -10.34 41.53 -27.12
N ALA A 4 -9.11 40.99 -27.14
CA ALA A 4 -8.52 39.99 -28.05
C ALA A 4 -7.22 39.35 -27.53
N ALA A 5 -7.01 38.13 -28.00
CA ALA A 5 -5.79 37.33 -27.98
C ALA A 5 -4.86 37.69 -29.16
N GLY A 6 -3.56 37.45 -29.01
CA GLY A 6 -2.61 37.36 -30.13
C GLY A 6 -1.17 37.72 -29.75
N HIS A 7 -0.21 36.94 -30.27
CA HIS A 7 1.25 37.08 -30.20
C HIS A 7 2.01 36.20 -29.19
N TRP A 8 2.05 34.89 -29.43
CA TRP A 8 3.26 34.06 -29.22
C TRP A 8 3.32 32.98 -30.30
N ALA A 9 3.59 33.40 -31.54
CA ALA A 9 3.90 32.52 -32.67
C ALA A 9 4.75 33.29 -33.70
N ALA A 10 5.99 33.63 -33.34
CA ALA A 10 7.04 34.00 -34.27
C ALA A 10 8.34 34.15 -33.48
N LEU A 11 9.21 33.15 -33.57
CA LEU A 11 10.69 33.22 -33.51
C LEU A 11 11.25 31.79 -33.40
N GLY A 12 10.84 30.95 -34.36
CA GLY A 12 11.64 29.82 -34.81
C GLY A 12 12.39 30.28 -36.06
N HIS A 13 13.64 29.83 -36.21
CA HIS A 13 14.64 30.20 -37.22
C HIS A 13 15.52 31.41 -36.88
N LEU A 14 16.65 31.12 -36.22
CA LEU A 14 17.99 31.35 -36.79
C LEU A 14 19.06 30.60 -35.94
N HIS A 15 20.00 29.96 -36.63
CA HIS A 15 21.26 29.38 -36.14
C HIS A 15 21.27 28.10 -35.28
N TRP A 16 21.00 26.96 -35.94
CA TRP A 16 21.48 25.64 -35.50
C TRP A 16 22.62 25.15 -36.41
N GLY A 17 23.78 25.80 -36.31
CA GLY A 17 24.93 25.46 -37.14
C GLY A 17 26.16 26.22 -36.70
N LYS A 18 26.77 25.79 -35.59
CA LYS A 18 28.18 25.99 -35.17
C LYS A 18 28.38 25.64 -33.68
N TRP A 19 28.08 24.41 -33.26
CA TRP A 19 28.59 23.85 -31.99
C TRP A 19 28.75 22.33 -32.13
N THR A 20 29.66 21.93 -33.01
CA THR A 20 30.18 20.55 -33.09
C THR A 20 31.69 20.62 -33.15
N GLN A 21 32.31 21.08 -32.06
CA GLN A 21 33.72 20.84 -31.75
C GLN A 21 33.93 21.16 -30.27
N LEU A 22 33.92 20.10 -29.44
CA LEU A 22 34.45 19.93 -28.08
C LEU A 22 33.55 18.93 -27.35
N GLY A 23 33.94 17.66 -27.38
CA GLY A 23 33.20 16.57 -26.74
C GLY A 23 33.27 16.63 -25.22
N LEU A 24 32.21 17.10 -24.57
CA LEU A 24 32.00 17.02 -23.12
C LEU A 24 30.55 16.60 -22.80
N PRO A 25 30.30 15.82 -21.73
CA PRO A 25 28.97 15.28 -21.41
C PRO A 25 28.02 16.33 -20.80
N LEU A 26 26.73 16.14 -21.08
CA LEU A 26 25.59 17.03 -20.85
C LEU A 26 25.29 17.49 -19.38
N PRO A 27 25.76 16.85 -18.28
CA PRO A 27 25.40 17.31 -16.92
C PRO A 27 26.07 18.59 -16.44
N LEU A 28 27.08 19.13 -17.14
CA LEU A 28 27.86 20.29 -16.68
C LEU A 28 27.46 21.64 -17.31
N LEU A 29 26.59 21.64 -18.33
CA LEU A 29 26.12 22.88 -18.97
C LEU A 29 24.98 23.57 -18.20
N ILE A 30 24.21 22.82 -17.40
CA ILE A 30 23.07 23.35 -16.65
C ILE A 30 23.53 24.13 -15.41
N THR A 31 24.61 23.71 -14.77
CA THR A 31 25.13 24.36 -13.54
C THR A 31 25.72 25.75 -13.79
N SER A 32 26.27 26.00 -14.99
CA SER A 32 26.84 27.31 -15.36
C SER A 32 25.77 28.36 -15.70
N LEU A 33 24.62 27.94 -16.22
CA LEU A 33 23.49 28.81 -16.54
C LEU A 33 22.71 29.26 -15.30
N VAL A 34 22.62 28.41 -14.26
CA VAL A 34 21.93 28.76 -13.00
C VAL A 34 22.77 29.73 -12.14
N LEU A 35 24.10 29.60 -12.15
CA LEU A 35 24.98 30.47 -11.37
C LEU A 35 25.08 31.90 -11.93
N ARG A 36 24.96 32.10 -13.25
CA ARG A 36 24.93 33.45 -13.85
C ARG A 36 23.60 34.19 -13.67
N ALA A 37 22.48 33.48 -13.55
CA ALA A 37 21.16 34.09 -13.34
C ALA A 37 20.91 34.55 -11.89
N LEU A 38 21.68 34.02 -10.92
CA LEU A 38 21.60 34.43 -9.52
C LEU A 38 22.46 35.66 -9.21
N ASP A 39 23.54 35.90 -9.96
CA ASP A 39 24.45 37.03 -9.74
C ASP A 39 23.89 38.37 -10.27
N GLU A 40 23.02 38.34 -11.29
CA GLU A 40 22.40 39.55 -11.86
C GLU A 40 21.22 40.12 -11.05
N LYS A 41 20.64 39.36 -10.11
CA LYS A 41 19.49 39.82 -9.29
C LYS A 41 19.87 40.50 -7.98
N VAL A 42 21.14 40.51 -7.59
CA VAL A 42 21.61 41.13 -6.32
C VAL A 42 22.10 42.58 -6.51
N SER A 43 22.21 43.10 -7.75
CA SER A 43 22.91 44.37 -8.04
C SER A 43 22.02 45.58 -8.38
N LYS A 44 20.72 45.61 -8.03
CA LYS A 44 19.88 46.83 -8.22
C LYS A 44 18.89 47.07 -7.08
N GLY A 45 19.27 47.95 -6.14
CA GLY A 45 18.38 48.56 -5.15
C GLY A 45 19.05 49.72 -4.40
N THR A 46 18.69 50.95 -4.75
CA THR A 46 19.21 52.23 -4.22
C THR A 46 18.54 52.65 -2.88
N PRO A 47 19.13 53.61 -2.13
CA PRO A 47 18.99 53.72 -0.67
C PRO A 47 17.98 54.77 -0.17
N ARG A 48 17.51 54.62 1.08
CA ARG A 48 17.01 55.74 1.91
C ARG A 48 17.60 55.71 3.33
N LYS A 49 18.21 56.83 3.69
CA LYS A 49 18.63 57.37 5.01
C LYS A 49 17.46 57.33 6.01
N SER A 50 17.57 57.35 7.34
CA SER A 50 18.62 57.52 8.37
C SER A 50 17.91 57.49 9.73
N GLY A 51 18.54 57.04 10.82
CA GLY A 51 18.07 57.44 12.17
C GLY A 51 18.50 56.57 13.37
N PHE A 52 19.66 56.91 13.93
CA PHE A 52 20.05 56.79 15.35
C PHE A 52 20.46 55.44 15.99
N THR A 53 21.46 55.58 16.87
CA THR A 53 22.48 54.65 17.37
C THR A 53 22.18 53.98 18.73
N PRO A 54 22.93 52.92 19.12
CA PRO A 54 22.74 52.08 20.32
C PRO A 54 23.61 52.51 21.52
N PRO A 55 23.49 51.84 22.68
CA PRO A 55 24.66 51.08 23.22
C PRO A 55 24.20 49.77 23.94
N CYS A 56 24.98 48.74 24.27
CA CYS A 56 26.37 48.57 24.69
C CYS A 56 26.85 47.14 24.32
N GLU A 57 28.13 47.03 24.00
CA GLU A 57 28.91 45.77 23.97
C GLU A 57 29.34 45.37 25.39
N GLU A 58 29.51 44.07 25.64
CA GLU A 58 30.77 43.52 26.20
C GLU A 58 30.97 42.04 25.77
N PRO A 59 32.23 41.55 25.70
CA PRO A 59 32.63 40.42 24.86
C PRO A 59 33.08 39.19 25.65
N PHE A 60 32.94 37.97 25.11
CA PHE A 60 33.83 36.85 25.49
C PHE A 60 34.09 35.86 24.35
N THR A 61 35.38 35.51 24.24
CA THR A 61 36.11 34.78 23.19
C THR A 61 35.78 33.28 23.06
N PRO A 62 36.04 32.67 21.88
CA PRO A 62 35.75 31.25 21.62
C PRO A 62 36.93 30.32 21.96
N SER A 63 36.65 29.19 22.60
CA SER A 63 37.61 28.09 22.78
C SER A 63 37.47 27.06 21.66
N ALA A 64 38.55 26.86 20.92
CA ALA A 64 38.73 25.79 19.95
C ALA A 64 38.97 24.43 20.65
N GLN A 65 38.26 23.39 20.23
CA GLN A 65 38.74 22.01 20.37
C GLN A 65 38.41 21.17 19.13
N SER A 66 39.40 20.36 18.79
CA SER A 66 39.63 19.54 17.62
C SER A 66 38.53 18.54 17.27
N ALA A 67 38.16 18.51 15.98
CA ALA A 67 37.50 17.37 15.36
C ALA A 67 38.55 16.38 14.83
N ARG A 68 38.45 15.11 15.24
CA ARG A 68 39.03 13.96 14.53
C ARG A 68 37.89 13.00 14.15
N PRO A 69 37.93 12.39 12.95
CA PRO A 69 36.85 11.57 12.43
C PRO A 69 36.91 10.14 13.00
N LEU A 70 35.77 9.61 13.44
CA LEU A 70 35.62 8.19 13.76
C LEU A 70 34.90 7.49 12.60
N THR A 71 35.69 6.70 11.87
CA THR A 71 35.25 5.61 11.00
C THR A 71 34.76 4.45 11.86
N PHE A 72 33.57 3.91 11.61
CA PHE A 72 33.13 2.63 12.17
C PHE A 72 32.95 1.60 11.04
N SER A 73 33.82 0.60 11.04
CA SER A 73 33.65 -0.65 10.30
C SER A 73 32.82 -1.62 11.15
N GLN A 74 31.86 -2.28 10.51
CA GLN A 74 31.18 -3.45 11.07
C GLN A 74 32.06 -4.67 10.88
N GLN A 75 32.36 -5.39 11.96
CA GLN A 75 32.85 -6.76 11.86
C GLN A 75 32.32 -7.62 13.01
N ASN A 76 31.74 -8.74 12.59
CA ASN A 76 31.16 -9.81 13.40
C ASN A 76 32.17 -10.42 14.39
N CYS A 77 31.70 -10.68 15.61
CA CYS A 77 32.25 -11.72 16.48
C CYS A 77 31.13 -12.25 17.38
N LEU A 78 30.66 -13.48 17.13
CA LEU A 78 29.99 -14.32 18.12
C LEU A 78 30.33 -15.78 17.80
N THR A 79 31.20 -16.35 18.62
CA THR A 79 31.45 -17.78 18.69
C THR A 79 31.12 -18.25 20.11
N LYS A 80 30.22 -19.24 20.19
CA LYS A 80 29.98 -20.30 21.19
C LYS A 80 30.76 -20.24 22.52
N VAL A 81 30.07 -20.47 23.66
CA VAL A 81 30.12 -21.65 24.58
C VAL A 81 28.90 -21.52 25.55
N LEU A 82 27.99 -22.49 25.75
CA LEU A 82 27.89 -23.55 26.80
C LEU A 82 26.48 -24.20 26.62
N GLY A 83 26.17 -25.50 26.71
CA GLY A 83 26.60 -26.57 27.65
C GLY A 83 25.52 -26.77 28.75
N SER A 84 24.45 -27.55 28.50
CA SER A 84 24.15 -28.91 29.05
C SER A 84 23.54 -28.99 30.47
N THR A 85 22.27 -29.45 30.52
CA THR A 85 21.59 -30.44 31.41
C THR A 85 21.94 -30.60 32.92
N ASP A 86 20.93 -30.29 33.76
CA ASP A 86 20.32 -31.09 34.88
C ASP A 86 21.09 -31.35 36.22
N PRO A 87 20.44 -31.83 37.32
CA PRO A 87 19.56 -31.12 38.28
C PRO A 87 20.02 -31.23 39.77
N SER A 88 19.47 -30.42 40.70
CA SER A 88 19.25 -30.80 42.12
C SER A 88 18.60 -29.70 42.97
N MET A 89 17.53 -30.07 43.69
CA MET A 89 16.97 -29.40 44.89
C MET A 89 17.75 -29.87 46.14
N PRO A 90 17.67 -29.14 47.29
CA PRO A 90 16.62 -29.45 48.26
C PRO A 90 15.96 -28.23 48.94
N SER A 91 14.79 -28.56 49.50
CA SER A 91 13.86 -27.85 50.37
C SER A 91 14.42 -27.35 51.71
N GLU A 92 13.81 -26.30 52.29
CA GLU A 92 13.07 -26.38 53.56
C GLU A 92 12.39 -25.03 53.96
N THR A 93 11.17 -25.16 54.47
CA THR A 93 10.21 -24.16 54.98
C THR A 93 10.60 -23.50 56.31
N PRO A 94 9.92 -22.40 56.68
CA PRO A 94 9.44 -22.26 58.06
C PRO A 94 7.93 -22.01 58.19
N GLN A 95 7.43 -22.47 59.33
CA GLN A 95 6.05 -22.63 59.78
C GLN A 95 5.35 -21.29 60.05
N ALA A 96 4.02 -21.29 59.86
CA ALA A 96 3.11 -20.22 60.27
C ALA A 96 2.47 -20.54 61.62
N GLU A 97 2.39 -19.51 62.47
CA GLU A 97 1.81 -19.53 63.81
C GLU A 97 0.27 -19.53 63.80
N THR A 98 -0.25 -20.17 64.84
CA THR A 98 -1.65 -20.31 65.24
C THR A 98 -2.22 -19.03 65.84
N GLY A 99 -3.46 -18.67 65.47
CA GLY A 99 -4.24 -17.62 66.13
C GLY A 99 -5.72 -18.01 66.20
N SER A 100 -6.22 -18.20 67.42
CA SER A 100 -7.55 -18.68 67.81
C SER A 100 -8.64 -17.60 67.82
N ALA A 101 -9.84 -17.95 67.37
CA ALA A 101 -11.13 -17.49 67.89
C ALA A 101 -12.19 -18.45 67.33
N GLY A 102 -13.00 -19.19 68.08
CA GLY A 102 -13.92 -18.71 69.11
C GLY A 102 -15.35 -18.99 68.59
N CYS A 103 -15.90 -20.13 69.01
CA CYS A 103 -17.24 -20.66 68.70
C CYS A 103 -18.34 -19.87 69.46
N PRO A 104 -19.66 -20.01 69.15
CA PRO A 104 -20.39 -21.17 69.68
C PRO A 104 -21.55 -21.74 68.83
N HIS A 105 -21.62 -23.07 68.84
CA HIS A 105 -22.77 -23.97 68.98
C HIS A 105 -24.15 -23.62 68.37
N LEU A 106 -24.64 -24.54 67.52
CA LEU A 106 -25.93 -25.21 67.74
C LEU A 106 -25.88 -26.64 67.17
N SER A 107 -26.44 -27.56 67.96
CA SER A 107 -26.42 -29.02 67.86
C SER A 107 -27.55 -29.60 67.00
N GLY A 108 -27.32 -30.77 66.39
CA GLY A 108 -28.40 -31.70 65.99
C GLY A 108 -28.04 -32.63 64.84
N ALA A 109 -27.77 -33.90 65.15
CA ALA A 109 -27.36 -34.96 64.21
C ALA A 109 -28.54 -35.58 63.43
N HIS A 110 -28.29 -36.05 62.20
CA HIS A 110 -28.78 -37.36 61.72
C HIS A 110 -28.08 -37.80 60.41
N LEU A 111 -27.73 -39.09 60.37
CA LEU A 111 -27.08 -39.81 59.27
C LEU A 111 -27.96 -39.92 58.01
N GLY A 112 -27.33 -39.90 56.82
CA GLY A 112 -27.95 -40.34 55.57
C GLY A 112 -26.98 -40.34 54.40
N LYS A 113 -26.74 -41.51 53.80
CA LYS A 113 -25.79 -41.78 52.72
C LYS A 113 -26.15 -41.11 51.39
N GLY A 114 -25.13 -40.55 50.72
CA GLY A 114 -24.81 -40.70 49.29
C GLY A 114 -25.82 -40.20 48.25
N SER A 115 -25.41 -39.19 47.46
CA SER A 115 -25.40 -39.21 45.99
C SER A 115 -24.76 -37.92 45.46
N LEU A 116 -23.85 -38.08 44.49
CA LEU A 116 -23.13 -37.00 43.83
C LEU A 116 -24.09 -36.12 43.01
N GLU A 117 -24.25 -34.86 43.39
CA GLU A 117 -24.65 -33.80 42.45
C GLU A 117 -23.47 -32.86 42.25
N LYS A 118 -22.99 -32.81 41.01
CA LYS A 118 -22.02 -31.81 40.56
C LYS A 118 -22.70 -30.43 40.63
N GLY A 119 -22.24 -29.58 41.55
CA GLY A 119 -22.50 -28.15 41.46
C GLY A 119 -21.98 -27.58 40.13
N PRO A 120 -22.53 -26.45 39.65
CA PRO A 120 -22.12 -25.88 38.38
C PRO A 120 -20.62 -25.54 38.44
N PRO A 121 -19.87 -25.65 37.32
CA PRO A 121 -18.48 -25.22 37.27
C PRO A 121 -18.42 -23.69 37.31
N GLY A 122 -18.63 -23.12 38.50
CA GLY A 122 -18.33 -21.74 38.81
C GLY A 122 -16.85 -21.57 39.16
N ASP A 123 -16.31 -20.40 38.79
CA ASP A 123 -15.06 -19.80 39.27
C ASP A 123 -13.74 -20.03 38.52
N LYS A 124 -13.67 -20.85 37.46
CA LYS A 124 -12.53 -20.79 36.50
C LYS A 124 -12.89 -20.16 35.16
N GLU A 125 -14.00 -20.53 34.54
CA GLU A 125 -14.46 -19.92 33.28
C GLU A 125 -14.91 -18.45 33.45
N ALA A 126 -15.37 -18.07 34.64
CA ALA A 126 -15.84 -16.71 34.93
C ALA A 126 -14.71 -15.66 35.00
N LYS A 127 -13.45 -16.08 35.24
CA LYS A 127 -12.28 -15.18 35.19
C LYS A 127 -11.74 -14.96 33.78
N GLU A 128 -12.20 -15.74 32.80
CA GLU A 128 -11.56 -15.85 31.47
C GLU A 128 -12.15 -14.95 30.37
N ARG A 129 -13.17 -14.12 30.63
CA ARG A 129 -13.67 -13.15 29.62
C ARG A 129 -14.08 -11.81 30.21
N LEU A 130 -13.10 -10.98 30.56
CA LEU A 130 -13.27 -9.51 30.57
C LEU A 130 -13.26 -8.97 29.13
N TRP A 131 -14.03 -9.57 28.23
CA TRP A 131 -14.13 -9.11 26.85
C TRP A 131 -15.30 -8.14 26.71
N ILE A 132 -15.02 -6.92 26.28
CA ILE A 132 -16.07 -5.93 25.97
C ILE A 132 -16.35 -6.00 24.48
N ARG A 133 -17.60 -6.34 24.12
CA ARG A 133 -17.97 -6.53 22.71
C ARG A 133 -17.91 -5.20 21.92
N PRO A 134 -17.39 -5.22 20.68
CA PRO A 134 -17.29 -4.03 19.84
C PRO A 134 -18.64 -3.55 19.29
N ASP A 135 -19.69 -4.38 19.40
CA ASP A 135 -21.05 -4.14 18.91
C ASP A 135 -22.06 -3.78 20.01
N ALA A 136 -21.59 -3.55 21.24
CA ALA A 136 -22.52 -3.19 22.31
C ALA A 136 -23.21 -1.85 21.96
N PRO A 137 -24.51 -1.68 22.22
CA PRO A 137 -25.20 -0.43 21.95
C PRO A 137 -24.51 0.77 22.61
N SER A 138 -24.46 1.89 21.88
CA SER A 138 -23.88 3.13 22.41
C SER A 138 -24.66 3.62 23.63
N LYS A 139 -23.93 4.08 24.64
CA LYS A 139 -24.50 4.77 25.82
C LYS A 139 -24.48 6.30 25.67
N CYS A 140 -24.05 6.79 24.51
CA CYS A 140 -23.99 8.23 24.24
C CYS A 140 -25.40 8.81 24.25
N SER A 141 -25.60 9.89 25.01
CA SER A 141 -26.88 10.61 25.10
C SER A 141 -26.95 11.82 24.16
N TRP A 142 -26.03 11.91 23.19
CA TRP A 142 -26.09 12.97 22.17
C TRP A 142 -27.40 12.85 21.39
N GLN A 143 -28.02 14.00 21.14
CA GLN A 143 -29.21 14.14 20.31
C GLN A 143 -29.14 15.51 19.64
N LEU A 144 -29.65 15.60 18.40
CA LEU A 144 -29.70 16.87 17.67
C LEU A 144 -30.45 17.93 18.49
N GLY A 145 -29.85 19.12 18.61
CA GLY A 145 -30.39 20.24 19.38
C GLY A 145 -29.90 20.34 20.82
N ARG A 146 -29.18 19.34 21.34
CA ARG A 146 -28.51 19.48 22.65
C ARG A 146 -27.32 20.44 22.56
N PRO A 147 -27.15 21.37 23.52
CA PRO A 147 -25.98 22.23 23.60
C PRO A 147 -24.68 21.43 23.72
N VAL A 148 -23.62 21.86 23.03
CA VAL A 148 -22.28 21.26 23.15
C VAL A 148 -21.73 21.40 24.57
N THR A 149 -22.17 22.41 25.33
CA THR A 149 -21.82 22.60 26.75
C THR A 149 -22.26 21.47 27.66
N ASP A 150 -23.25 20.69 27.24
CA ASP A 150 -23.77 19.54 27.99
C ASP A 150 -23.03 18.25 27.64
N SER A 151 -22.12 18.29 26.67
CA SER A 151 -21.30 17.15 26.27
C SER A 151 -20.33 16.80 27.39
N PRO A 152 -20.29 15.52 27.84
CA PRO A 152 -19.30 15.07 28.83
C PRO A 152 -17.92 14.85 28.21
N HIS A 153 -17.78 15.00 26.90
CA HIS A 153 -16.56 14.71 26.17
C HIS A 153 -15.64 15.92 26.12
N HIS A 154 -14.33 15.66 26.11
CA HIS A 154 -13.36 16.68 25.76
C HIS A 154 -13.54 17.04 24.27
N HIS A 155 -13.51 18.33 23.96
CA HIS A 155 -13.59 18.84 22.60
C HIS A 155 -12.31 19.59 22.25
N THR A 156 -11.73 19.26 21.10
CA THR A 156 -10.59 20.00 20.53
C THR A 156 -11.10 21.03 19.54
N VAL A 157 -10.43 22.17 19.47
CA VAL A 157 -10.67 23.19 18.44
C VAL A 157 -9.62 23.09 17.34
N LEU A 158 -9.96 23.52 16.12
CA LEU A 158 -8.97 23.69 15.06
C LEU A 158 -7.95 24.73 15.49
N THR A 159 -6.68 24.40 15.34
CA THR A 159 -5.54 25.26 15.68
C THR A 159 -4.68 25.45 14.44
N GLU A 160 -4.21 26.68 14.21
CA GLU A 160 -3.24 26.91 13.14
C GLU A 160 -1.94 26.15 13.41
N SER A 161 -1.43 25.49 12.38
CA SER A 161 -0.15 24.80 12.44
C SER A 161 1.00 25.81 12.58
N PRO A 162 1.97 25.59 13.50
CA PRO A 162 3.15 26.45 13.59
C PRO A 162 4.01 26.35 12.31
N GLN A 163 4.82 27.37 12.05
CA GLN A 163 5.71 27.38 10.87
C GLN A 163 6.69 26.21 10.86
N ILE A 164 7.19 25.82 12.03
CA ILE A 164 8.01 24.63 12.24
C ILE A 164 7.19 23.69 13.12
N LEU A 165 6.86 22.52 12.58
CA LEU A 165 6.12 21.51 13.33
C LEU A 165 7.04 20.87 14.38
N PRO A 166 6.58 20.71 15.64
CA PRO A 166 7.41 20.11 16.69
C PRO A 166 7.69 18.62 16.43
N ASP A 167 6.76 17.95 15.75
CA ASP A 167 6.85 16.56 15.34
C ASP A 167 5.91 16.30 14.14
N ILE A 168 5.98 15.09 13.60
CA ILE A 168 5.16 14.69 12.44
C ILE A 168 3.67 14.49 12.78
N LEU A 169 3.31 14.34 14.06
CA LEU A 169 1.90 14.18 14.48
C LEU A 169 1.12 15.48 14.30
N LYS A 170 1.80 16.63 14.35
CA LYS A 170 1.22 17.93 13.96
C LYS A 170 1.00 18.08 12.45
N LYS A 171 1.35 17.07 11.64
CA LYS A 171 0.97 16.99 10.21
C LYS A 171 -0.27 16.10 9.97
N ILE A 172 -1.09 15.91 10.99
CA ILE A 172 -2.38 15.23 10.92
C ILE A 172 -3.48 16.28 11.01
N GLY A 173 -4.42 16.27 10.06
CA GLY A 173 -5.42 17.32 9.90
C GLY A 173 -5.11 18.30 8.77
N ASP A 174 -5.94 19.34 8.66
CA ASP A 174 -5.83 20.39 7.64
C ASP A 174 -5.72 19.83 6.21
N THR A 175 -6.48 18.76 5.92
CA THR A 175 -6.34 18.03 4.66
C THR A 175 -6.96 18.82 3.51
N PRO A 176 -6.42 18.72 2.29
CA PRO A 176 -6.93 19.48 1.14
C PRO A 176 -8.39 19.14 0.79
N MET A 177 -9.16 20.16 0.42
CA MET A 177 -10.42 20.03 -0.30
C MET A 177 -10.16 20.29 -1.78
N VAL A 178 -10.34 19.27 -2.64
CA VAL A 178 -9.98 19.33 -4.06
C VAL A 178 -11.21 19.15 -4.94
N ARG A 179 -11.41 20.03 -5.91
CA ARG A 179 -12.50 19.94 -6.87
C ARG A 179 -12.30 18.78 -7.84
N ILE A 180 -13.35 17.98 -8.07
CA ILE A 180 -13.39 16.91 -9.08
C ILE A 180 -13.89 17.50 -10.40
N ASN A 181 -13.06 17.47 -11.44
CA ASN A 181 -13.31 18.24 -12.65
C ASN A 181 -13.78 17.39 -13.84
N LYS A 182 -13.14 16.24 -14.07
CA LYS A 182 -13.40 15.39 -15.24
C LYS A 182 -14.47 14.34 -14.94
N ILE A 183 -14.38 13.67 -13.80
CA ILE A 183 -15.34 12.62 -13.40
C ILE A 183 -16.74 13.22 -13.27
N ALA A 184 -16.89 14.38 -12.60
CA ALA A 184 -18.18 15.04 -12.45
C ALA A 184 -18.86 15.32 -13.82
N LYS A 185 -18.09 15.85 -14.79
CA LYS A 185 -18.58 16.11 -16.15
C LYS A 185 -18.88 14.82 -16.92
N LYS A 186 -18.02 13.81 -16.79
CA LYS A 186 -18.18 12.49 -17.45
C LYS A 186 -19.50 11.84 -17.07
N PHE A 187 -19.94 11.98 -15.82
CA PHE A 187 -21.20 11.44 -15.32
C PHE A 187 -22.36 12.46 -15.33
N GLY A 188 -22.19 13.60 -15.99
CA GLY A 188 -23.27 14.58 -16.20
C GLY A 188 -23.76 15.30 -14.95
N LEU A 189 -22.95 15.35 -13.88
CA LEU A 189 -23.32 16.06 -12.65
C LEU A 189 -23.41 17.57 -12.90
N LYS A 190 -24.48 18.19 -12.38
CA LYS A 190 -24.70 19.64 -12.44
C LYS A 190 -24.12 20.38 -11.24
N CYS A 191 -24.06 19.72 -10.08
CA CYS A 191 -23.52 20.27 -8.85
C CYS A 191 -21.98 20.31 -8.86
N GLU A 192 -21.41 21.07 -7.93
CA GLU A 192 -19.99 21.02 -7.64
C GLU A 192 -19.65 19.77 -6.83
N LEU A 193 -18.69 18.97 -7.31
CA LEU A 193 -18.19 17.79 -6.61
C LEU A 193 -16.79 18.07 -6.06
N LEU A 194 -16.60 17.89 -4.76
CA LEU A 194 -15.34 18.08 -4.06
C LEU A 194 -14.91 16.79 -3.36
N ALA A 195 -13.60 16.59 -3.24
CA ALA A 195 -12.98 15.50 -2.52
C ALA A 195 -12.19 16.03 -1.32
N LYS A 196 -12.46 15.49 -0.14
CA LYS A 196 -11.68 15.71 1.08
C LYS A 196 -10.57 14.65 1.14
N CYS A 197 -9.34 15.09 0.86
CA CYS A 197 -8.20 14.20 0.59
C CYS A 197 -7.46 13.78 1.86
N GLU A 198 -8.05 12.85 2.62
CA GLU A 198 -7.51 12.37 3.90
C GLU A 198 -6.21 11.55 3.77
N PHE A 199 -5.85 11.16 2.56
CA PHE A 199 -4.60 10.47 2.26
C PHE A 199 -3.34 11.35 2.34
N PHE A 200 -3.49 12.66 2.58
CA PHE A 200 -2.37 13.59 2.84
C PHE A 200 -1.95 13.68 4.32
N ASN A 201 -2.68 13.02 5.23
CA ASN A 201 -2.22 12.92 6.62
C ASN A 201 -0.87 12.18 6.69
N ALA A 202 -0.10 12.42 7.75
CA ALA A 202 1.27 11.91 7.93
C ALA A 202 1.46 10.40 7.69
N GLY A 203 0.54 9.57 8.20
CA GLY A 203 0.53 8.11 8.02
C GLY A 203 -0.12 7.66 6.72
N GLY A 204 -0.72 8.58 5.97
CA GLY A 204 -1.32 8.38 4.65
C GLY A 204 -2.79 7.98 4.69
N SER A 205 -3.51 8.24 5.79
CA SER A 205 -4.94 7.94 5.88
C SER A 205 -5.73 8.80 6.88
N VAL A 206 -7.06 8.79 6.75
CA VAL A 206 -8.02 9.36 7.69
C VAL A 206 -7.87 8.83 9.13
N LYS A 207 -7.29 7.63 9.29
CA LYS A 207 -7.17 6.98 10.60
C LYS A 207 -6.06 7.58 11.46
N ASP A 208 -5.18 8.40 10.88
CA ASP A 208 -4.16 9.12 11.64
C ASP A 208 -4.82 10.06 12.66
N ARG A 209 -5.95 10.69 12.28
CA ARG A 209 -6.73 11.57 13.16
C ARG A 209 -7.19 10.86 14.43
N ILE A 210 -7.81 9.69 14.27
CA ILE A 210 -8.37 8.94 15.40
C ILE A 210 -7.24 8.33 16.23
N SER A 211 -6.13 7.96 15.60
CA SER A 211 -4.98 7.37 16.28
C SER A 211 -4.34 8.39 17.21
N LEU A 212 -4.08 9.60 16.72
CA LEU A 212 -3.59 10.70 17.55
C LEU A 212 -4.58 11.03 18.66
N ARG A 213 -5.87 11.18 18.32
CA ARG A 213 -6.89 11.58 19.29
C ARG A 213 -7.09 10.54 20.40
N MET A 214 -7.12 9.25 20.08
CA MET A 214 -7.24 8.18 21.07
C MET A 214 -6.03 8.16 22.03
N ILE A 215 -4.82 8.39 21.53
CA ILE A 215 -3.61 8.46 22.35
C ILE A 215 -3.64 9.70 23.25
N GLU A 216 -3.91 10.89 22.70
CA GLU A 216 -3.94 12.14 23.48
C GLU A 216 -5.02 12.10 24.58
N ASP A 217 -6.19 11.52 24.29
CA ASP A 217 -7.27 11.37 25.27
C ASP A 217 -6.89 10.35 26.35
N ALA A 218 -6.22 9.25 25.99
CA ALA A 218 -5.74 8.24 26.94
C ALA A 218 -4.58 8.75 27.83
N GLU A 219 -3.67 9.55 27.27
CA GLU A 219 -2.61 10.26 28.00
C GLU A 219 -3.22 11.23 29.01
N ARG A 220 -4.18 12.06 28.57
CA ARG A 220 -4.84 13.04 29.44
C ARG A 220 -5.67 12.40 30.54
N ALA A 221 -6.26 11.23 30.29
CA ALA A 221 -6.97 10.45 31.30
C ALA A 221 -6.03 9.75 32.29
N GLY A 222 -4.71 9.74 32.04
CA GLY A 222 -3.73 9.00 32.84
C GLY A 222 -3.80 7.48 32.65
N THR A 223 -4.58 7.00 31.67
CA THR A 223 -4.69 5.58 31.32
C THR A 223 -3.41 5.10 30.67
N LEU A 224 -2.88 5.89 29.73
CA LEU A 224 -1.64 5.58 29.02
C LEU A 224 -0.45 6.32 29.67
N LYS A 225 0.59 5.57 30.05
CA LYS A 225 1.79 6.09 30.71
C LYS A 225 3.03 5.91 29.83
N PRO A 226 4.09 6.73 29.97
CA PRO A 226 5.31 6.60 29.17
C PRO A 226 5.86 5.17 29.18
N GLY A 227 6.12 4.61 28.00
CA GLY A 227 6.63 3.25 27.83
C GLY A 227 5.57 2.13 27.89
N ASP A 228 4.29 2.45 28.11
CA ASP A 228 3.20 1.48 28.01
C ASP A 228 3.09 0.87 26.60
N THR A 229 2.36 -0.24 26.50
CA THR A 229 2.12 -0.95 25.23
C THR A 229 0.72 -0.67 24.68
N ILE A 230 0.64 -0.25 23.42
CA ILE A 230 -0.62 -0.11 22.69
C ILE A 230 -0.86 -1.40 21.88
N ILE A 231 -2.04 -1.99 22.03
CA ILE A 231 -2.48 -3.18 21.28
C ILE A 231 -3.75 -2.80 20.54
N GLU A 232 -3.82 -2.96 19.21
CA GLU A 232 -5.04 -2.60 18.46
C GLU A 232 -5.48 -3.68 17.46
N PRO A 233 -6.74 -4.14 17.52
CA PRO A 233 -7.35 -4.96 16.47
C PRO A 233 -7.79 -4.08 15.28
N THR A 234 -7.15 -4.24 14.12
CA THR A 234 -7.40 -3.31 13.00
C THR A 234 -7.14 -3.92 11.61
N SER A 235 -7.86 -3.37 10.62
CA SER A 235 -7.71 -3.63 9.18
C SER A 235 -6.52 -2.88 8.53
N GLY A 236 -5.72 -2.19 9.34
CA GLY A 236 -4.38 -1.74 8.97
C GLY A 236 -4.14 -0.24 9.14
N ASN A 237 -5.02 0.63 8.62
CA ASN A 237 -4.78 2.08 8.62
C ASN A 237 -4.74 2.68 10.03
N THR A 238 -5.65 2.27 10.94
CA THR A 238 -5.57 2.66 12.36
C THR A 238 -4.30 2.11 13.01
N GLY A 239 -3.85 0.92 12.59
CA GLY A 239 -2.58 0.36 13.05
C GLY A 239 -1.39 1.20 12.63
N ILE A 240 -1.36 1.69 11.38
CA ILE A 240 -0.30 2.58 10.88
C ILE A 240 -0.29 3.90 11.66
N GLY A 241 -1.46 4.53 11.85
CA GLY A 241 -1.57 5.77 12.62
C GLY A 241 -1.11 5.60 14.07
N LEU A 242 -1.50 4.51 14.73
CA LEU A 242 -1.07 4.20 16.10
C LEU A 242 0.41 3.85 16.18
N ALA A 243 0.95 3.07 15.24
CA ALA A 243 2.37 2.75 15.17
C ALA A 243 3.22 4.00 14.93
N LEU A 244 2.78 4.90 14.06
CA LEU A 244 3.44 6.18 13.81
C LEU A 244 3.46 7.05 15.07
N ALA A 245 2.32 7.19 15.75
CA ALA A 245 2.24 7.92 17.01
C ALA A 245 3.05 7.27 18.14
N ALA A 246 3.05 5.94 18.22
CA ALA A 246 3.84 5.17 19.18
C ALA A 246 5.35 5.35 18.96
N ALA A 247 5.81 5.35 17.70
CA ALA A 247 7.20 5.60 17.36
C ALA A 247 7.66 7.01 17.78
N VAL A 248 6.80 8.02 17.64
CA VAL A 248 7.11 9.41 18.04
C VAL A 248 7.08 9.58 19.56
N LYS A 249 6.08 8.99 20.25
CA LYS A 249 5.85 9.19 21.68
C LYS A 249 6.55 8.16 22.58
N GLY A 250 7.19 7.15 22.01
CA GLY A 250 7.94 6.14 22.75
C GLY A 250 7.08 5.03 23.38
N TYR A 251 5.97 4.66 22.74
CA TYR A 251 5.16 3.50 23.15
C TYR A 251 5.57 2.25 22.38
N ARG A 252 5.46 1.08 23.02
CA ARG A 252 5.50 -0.20 22.30
C ARG A 252 4.17 -0.38 21.58
N CYS A 253 4.19 -0.87 20.34
CA CYS A 253 2.97 -1.04 19.53
C CYS A 253 2.85 -2.48 19.02
N VAL A 254 1.68 -3.09 19.24
CA VAL A 254 1.32 -4.42 18.76
C VAL A 254 0.03 -4.32 17.93
N ILE A 255 0.12 -4.65 16.66
CA ILE A 255 -1.01 -4.63 15.73
C ILE A 255 -1.51 -6.04 15.46
N VAL A 256 -2.79 -6.27 15.74
CA VAL A 256 -3.46 -7.54 15.44
C VAL A 256 -4.33 -7.36 14.20
N MET A 257 -4.00 -8.06 13.11
CA MET A 257 -4.68 -7.90 11.82
C MET A 257 -4.97 -9.24 11.12
N PRO A 258 -6.06 -9.33 10.32
CA PRO A 258 -6.30 -10.49 9.48
C PRO A 258 -5.21 -10.75 8.42
N GLU A 259 -5.09 -12.00 7.97
CA GLU A 259 -4.15 -12.41 6.92
C GLU A 259 -4.42 -11.75 5.55
N LYS A 260 -5.67 -11.42 5.21
CA LYS A 260 -6.03 -10.82 3.91
C LYS A 260 -5.45 -9.41 3.67
N MET A 261 -4.98 -8.74 4.73
CA MET A 261 -4.48 -7.37 4.63
C MET A 261 -3.16 -7.33 3.87
N SER A 262 -3.01 -6.30 3.01
CA SER A 262 -1.90 -6.17 2.07
C SER A 262 -0.51 -6.27 2.71
N THR A 263 0.46 -6.76 1.93
CA THR A 263 1.86 -6.86 2.33
C THR A 263 2.47 -5.49 2.62
N GLU A 264 2.06 -4.48 1.87
CA GLU A 264 2.51 -3.09 1.97
C GLU A 264 2.20 -2.50 3.35
N LYS A 265 1.03 -2.80 3.90
CA LYS A 265 0.67 -2.38 5.27
C LYS A 265 1.60 -3.00 6.31
N VAL A 266 1.95 -4.27 6.14
CA VAL A 266 2.86 -4.97 7.05
C VAL A 266 4.27 -4.42 6.97
N ASP A 267 4.75 -4.10 5.77
CA ASP A 267 6.08 -3.53 5.61
C ASP A 267 6.18 -2.13 6.24
N VAL A 268 5.15 -1.29 6.07
CA VAL A 268 5.06 0.01 6.77
C VAL A 268 5.03 -0.16 8.28
N LEU A 269 4.21 -1.08 8.81
CA LEU A 269 4.12 -1.32 10.25
C LEU A 269 5.43 -1.82 10.86
N ARG A 270 6.12 -2.74 10.19
CA ARG A 270 7.46 -3.20 10.61
C ARG A 270 8.47 -2.06 10.60
N ALA A 271 8.46 -1.22 9.58
CA ALA A 271 9.36 -0.07 9.47
C ALA A 271 9.10 0.97 10.58
N LEU A 272 7.86 1.10 11.04
CA LEU A 272 7.49 1.92 12.20
C LEU A 272 7.81 1.27 13.56
N GLY A 273 8.34 0.03 13.57
CA GLY A 273 8.70 -0.69 14.79
C GLY A 273 7.53 -1.39 15.49
N ALA A 274 6.38 -1.53 14.82
CA ALA A 274 5.26 -2.28 15.38
C ALA A 274 5.46 -3.79 15.28
N GLU A 275 5.09 -4.51 16.34
CA GLU A 275 4.95 -5.96 16.33
C GLU A 275 3.62 -6.33 15.66
N ILE A 276 3.62 -7.39 14.85
CA ILE A 276 2.47 -7.76 14.04
C ILE A 276 2.04 -9.19 14.38
N VAL A 277 0.78 -9.33 14.79
CA VAL A 277 0.13 -10.61 15.01
C VAL A 277 -0.95 -10.80 13.93
N ARG A 278 -0.87 -11.92 13.20
CA ARG A 278 -1.84 -12.27 12.16
C ARG A 278 -2.94 -13.16 12.73
N THR A 279 -4.16 -13.00 12.23
CA THR A 279 -5.30 -13.87 12.55
C THR A 279 -6.00 -14.39 11.28
N PRO A 280 -6.66 -15.56 11.34
CA PRO A 280 -7.42 -16.08 10.20
C PRO A 280 -8.49 -15.09 9.72
N THR A 281 -8.58 -14.89 8.40
CA THR A 281 -9.56 -13.95 7.81
C THR A 281 -11.00 -14.39 7.97
N THR A 282 -11.24 -15.71 7.99
CA THR A 282 -12.59 -16.31 8.08
C THR A 282 -13.12 -16.39 9.52
N ALA A 283 -12.33 -15.97 10.52
CA ALA A 283 -12.78 -15.96 11.90
C ALA A 283 -13.83 -14.86 12.11
N ARG A 284 -15.05 -15.26 12.52
CA ARG A 284 -16.10 -14.34 12.98
C ARG A 284 -15.58 -13.45 14.11
N PHE A 285 -16.09 -12.23 14.23
CA PHE A 285 -15.64 -11.28 15.26
C PHE A 285 -15.78 -11.78 16.70
N ASP A 286 -16.72 -12.71 16.96
CA ASP A 286 -16.98 -13.32 18.27
C ASP A 286 -16.17 -14.59 18.55
N SER A 287 -15.35 -15.01 17.59
CA SER A 287 -14.39 -16.10 17.78
C SER A 287 -13.19 -15.65 18.63
N PRO A 288 -12.66 -16.53 19.51
CA PRO A 288 -11.39 -16.28 20.22
C PRO A 288 -10.21 -16.04 19.27
N GLU A 289 -10.24 -16.59 18.06
CA GLU A 289 -9.20 -16.44 17.04
C GLU A 289 -9.41 -15.23 16.14
N SER A 290 -10.46 -14.44 16.37
CA SER A 290 -10.63 -13.16 15.69
C SER A 290 -9.53 -12.19 16.13
N HIS A 291 -9.17 -11.26 15.25
CA HIS A 291 -8.28 -10.14 15.60
C HIS A 291 -8.69 -9.40 16.88
N VAL A 292 -9.99 -9.25 17.15
CA VAL A 292 -10.50 -8.67 18.40
C VAL A 292 -10.20 -9.59 19.59
N GLY A 293 -10.56 -10.88 19.50
CA GLY A 293 -10.33 -11.86 20.56
C GLY A 293 -8.86 -12.02 20.91
N VAL A 294 -8.00 -12.11 19.90
CA VAL A 294 -6.54 -12.20 20.05
C VAL A 294 -5.96 -10.93 20.68
N ALA A 295 -6.41 -9.73 20.28
CA ALA A 295 -5.98 -8.49 20.92
C ALA A 295 -6.32 -8.47 22.42
N TRP A 296 -7.52 -8.90 22.80
CA TRP A 296 -7.94 -9.00 24.20
C TRP A 296 -7.12 -10.02 24.99
N ARG A 297 -6.80 -11.17 24.39
CA ARG A 297 -5.89 -12.16 25.01
C ARG A 297 -4.51 -11.56 25.25
N LEU A 298 -3.90 -10.94 24.24
CA LEU A 298 -2.60 -10.30 24.35
C LEU A 298 -2.58 -9.21 25.42
N ARG A 299 -3.66 -8.42 25.53
CA ARG A 299 -3.79 -7.38 26.56
C ARG A 299 -3.83 -7.96 27.99
N ASN A 300 -4.35 -9.16 28.18
CA ASN A 300 -4.34 -9.83 29.47
C ASN A 300 -2.98 -10.47 29.80
N GLU A 301 -2.17 -10.76 28.78
CA GLU A 301 -0.85 -11.39 28.92
C GLU A 301 0.30 -10.38 29.01
N ILE A 302 0.16 -9.20 28.40
CA ILE A 302 1.18 -8.15 28.36
C ILE A 302 0.89 -7.13 29.47
N PRO A 303 1.75 -7.00 30.50
CA PRO A 303 1.60 -5.96 31.52
C PRO A 303 1.64 -4.57 30.91
N ASN A 304 1.01 -3.59 31.56
CA ASN A 304 1.04 -2.19 31.11
C ASN A 304 0.56 -2.00 29.66
N SER A 305 -0.39 -2.82 29.22
CA SER A 305 -0.92 -2.79 27.87
C SER A 305 -2.39 -2.36 27.81
N HIS A 306 -2.71 -1.65 26.72
CA HIS A 306 -4.01 -1.04 26.52
C HIS A 306 -4.50 -1.30 25.11
N ILE A 307 -5.79 -1.65 25.01
CA ILE A 307 -6.52 -1.61 23.75
C ILE A 307 -7.28 -0.30 23.71
N LEU A 308 -6.97 0.55 22.74
CA LEU A 308 -7.65 1.85 22.61
C LEU A 308 -9.05 1.69 22.02
N ASP A 309 -9.26 0.65 21.20
CA ASP A 309 -10.56 0.16 20.74
C ASP A 309 -11.33 1.16 19.88
N GLN A 310 -10.91 1.29 18.62
CA GLN A 310 -11.56 2.17 17.64
C GLN A 310 -13.07 1.91 17.43
N TYR A 311 -13.60 0.75 17.81
CA TYR A 311 -15.01 0.39 17.62
C TYR A 311 -15.90 0.99 18.70
N ARG A 312 -15.33 1.30 19.87
CA ARG A 312 -16.05 1.78 21.06
C ARG A 312 -15.61 3.16 21.53
N ASN A 313 -14.38 3.54 21.25
CA ASN A 313 -13.77 4.74 21.81
C ASN A 313 -14.37 6.00 21.19
N ALA A 314 -14.97 6.86 22.03
CA ALA A 314 -15.58 8.12 21.61
C ALA A 314 -14.58 9.05 20.90
N SER A 315 -13.29 8.94 21.19
CA SER A 315 -12.21 9.67 20.53
C SER A 315 -12.21 9.49 19.00
N ASN A 316 -12.67 8.34 18.49
CA ASN A 316 -12.78 8.10 17.05
C ASN A 316 -13.80 9.05 16.38
N PRO A 317 -15.11 8.97 16.67
CA PRO A 317 -16.07 9.92 16.09
C PRO A 317 -15.80 11.37 16.53
N LEU A 318 -15.27 11.61 17.74
CA LEU A 318 -14.94 12.97 18.19
C LEU A 318 -13.82 13.62 17.39
N ALA A 319 -12.79 12.87 16.97
CA ALA A 319 -11.76 13.42 16.08
C ALA A 319 -12.38 14.01 14.81
N HIS A 320 -13.38 13.34 14.26
CA HIS A 320 -14.07 13.77 13.05
C HIS A 320 -15.10 14.88 13.30
N TYR A 321 -15.81 14.82 14.42
CA TYR A 321 -16.75 15.86 14.84
C TYR A 321 -16.03 17.19 15.14
N ASP A 322 -14.90 17.13 15.84
CA ASP A 322 -14.14 18.31 16.28
C ASP A 322 -13.26 18.91 15.17
N THR A 323 -12.69 18.07 14.29
CA THR A 323 -11.71 18.55 13.30
C THR A 323 -12.19 18.37 11.87
N THR A 324 -12.40 17.14 11.40
CA THR A 324 -12.73 16.87 9.98
C THR A 324 -13.97 17.64 9.53
N ALA A 325 -15.02 17.68 10.34
CA ALA A 325 -16.26 18.38 10.03
C ALA A 325 -16.11 19.90 10.04
N GLU A 326 -15.38 20.45 11.01
CA GLU A 326 -15.10 21.89 11.09
C GLU A 326 -14.21 22.33 9.90
N GLU A 327 -13.23 21.52 9.50
CA GLU A 327 -12.42 21.78 8.30
C GLU A 327 -13.30 21.82 7.05
N ILE A 328 -14.22 20.85 6.89
CA ILE A 328 -15.14 20.82 5.75
C ILE A 328 -16.04 22.05 5.76
N LEU A 329 -16.61 22.43 6.91
CA LEU A 329 -17.44 23.62 7.05
C LEU A 329 -16.67 24.89 6.69
N GLN A 330 -15.44 25.05 7.21
CA GLN A 330 -14.59 26.20 6.92
C GLN A 330 -14.21 26.25 5.43
N GLN A 331 -13.76 25.13 4.86
CA GLN A 331 -13.37 25.04 3.45
C GLN A 331 -14.55 25.23 2.48
N CYS A 332 -15.78 25.02 2.95
CA CYS A 332 -16.99 25.17 2.16
C CYS A 332 -17.76 26.47 2.46
N ASP A 333 -17.23 27.38 3.28
CA ASP A 333 -17.93 28.59 3.75
C ASP A 333 -19.31 28.28 4.37
N GLY A 334 -19.44 27.14 5.04
CA GLY A 334 -20.71 26.64 5.61
C GLY A 334 -21.76 26.19 4.58
N LYS A 335 -21.45 26.19 3.28
CA LYS A 335 -22.38 25.86 2.19
C LYS A 335 -22.07 24.48 1.62
N LEU A 336 -22.90 23.50 1.97
CA LEU A 336 -22.76 22.11 1.56
C LEU A 336 -24.14 21.43 1.56
N ASP A 337 -24.44 20.70 0.49
CA ASP A 337 -25.76 20.09 0.27
C ASP A 337 -25.74 18.57 0.47
N MET A 338 -24.58 17.94 0.26
CA MET A 338 -24.42 16.50 0.41
C MET A 338 -22.99 16.14 0.87
N LEU A 339 -22.90 15.16 1.77
CA LEU A 339 -21.65 14.52 2.14
C LEU A 339 -21.76 13.01 1.91
N VAL A 340 -20.77 12.44 1.23
CA VAL A 340 -20.66 11.01 0.92
C VAL A 340 -19.42 10.45 1.61
N ALA A 341 -19.60 9.41 2.43
CA ALA A 341 -18.50 8.75 3.13
C ALA A 341 -18.72 7.24 3.20
N SER A 342 -17.67 6.47 2.92
CA SER A 342 -17.68 5.02 3.12
C SER A 342 -17.44 4.66 4.59
N ALA A 343 -18.17 3.64 5.07
CA ALA A 343 -18.24 3.29 6.48
C ALA A 343 -17.46 2.00 6.79
N GLY A 344 -16.50 2.09 7.71
CA GLY A 344 -15.90 0.94 8.40
C GLY A 344 -16.37 0.90 9.84
N THR A 345 -15.58 1.45 10.76
CA THR A 345 -16.02 1.65 12.16
C THR A 345 -17.25 2.54 12.30
N GLY A 346 -17.53 3.38 11.29
CA GLY A 346 -18.61 4.37 11.32
C GLY A 346 -18.25 5.68 12.02
N GLY A 347 -17.05 5.79 12.62
CA GLY A 347 -16.64 7.01 13.34
C GLY A 347 -16.57 8.25 12.45
N THR A 348 -16.04 8.14 11.23
CA THR A 348 -15.96 9.26 10.28
C THR A 348 -17.33 9.78 9.88
N ILE A 349 -18.23 8.91 9.41
CA ILE A 349 -19.57 9.34 9.01
C ILE A 349 -20.37 9.85 10.20
N THR A 350 -20.28 9.21 11.38
CA THR A 350 -20.96 9.64 12.60
C THR A 350 -20.49 11.02 13.06
N GLY A 351 -19.18 11.20 13.22
CA GLY A 351 -18.62 12.46 13.72
C GLY A 351 -18.93 13.63 12.80
N VAL A 352 -18.72 13.44 11.49
CA VAL A 352 -19.01 14.48 10.50
C VAL A 352 -20.50 14.77 10.41
N ALA A 353 -21.35 13.74 10.34
CA ALA A 353 -22.79 13.92 10.22
C ALA A 353 -23.38 14.64 11.44
N ARG A 354 -23.00 14.27 12.67
CA ARG A 354 -23.49 14.95 13.89
C ARG A 354 -23.20 16.45 13.85
N LYS A 355 -21.98 16.85 13.52
CA LYS A 355 -21.61 18.27 13.39
C LYS A 355 -22.36 18.95 12.25
N LEU A 356 -22.45 18.32 11.08
CA LEU A 356 -23.14 18.89 9.93
C LEU A 356 -24.64 19.04 10.19
N LYS A 357 -25.30 18.10 10.86
CA LYS A 357 -26.71 18.26 11.26
C LYS A 357 -26.92 19.44 12.21
N GLU A 358 -25.95 19.74 13.07
CA GLU A 358 -26.00 20.90 13.97
C GLU A 358 -25.74 22.24 13.25
N LYS A 359 -24.80 22.29 12.30
CA LYS A 359 -24.31 23.55 11.68
C LYS A 359 -24.84 23.81 10.27
N CYS A 360 -25.19 22.77 9.54
CA CYS A 360 -25.64 22.78 8.15
C CYS A 360 -26.78 21.75 7.98
N PRO A 361 -27.94 21.95 8.63
CA PRO A 361 -28.99 20.92 8.74
C PRO A 361 -29.60 20.48 7.40
N GLY A 362 -29.46 21.29 6.34
CA GLY A 362 -29.89 20.95 4.98
C GLY A 362 -28.99 19.93 4.27
N CYS A 363 -27.79 19.65 4.79
CA CYS A 363 -26.87 18.68 4.22
C CYS A 363 -27.42 17.24 4.34
N LYS A 364 -27.46 16.54 3.19
CA LYS A 364 -27.73 15.11 3.12
C LYS A 364 -26.48 14.28 3.40
N ILE A 365 -26.58 13.30 4.28
CA ILE A 365 -25.51 12.40 4.68
C ILE A 365 -25.72 11.05 4.01
N ILE A 366 -24.79 10.67 3.14
CA ILE A 366 -24.84 9.44 2.35
C ILE A 366 -23.77 8.47 2.85
N GLY A 367 -24.23 7.32 3.36
CA GLY A 367 -23.38 6.21 3.78
C GLY A 367 -23.10 5.24 2.64
N VAL A 368 -21.85 4.82 2.50
CA VAL A 368 -21.44 3.79 1.54
C VAL A 368 -20.96 2.56 2.27
N ASP A 369 -21.58 1.43 1.95
CA ASP A 369 -21.34 0.13 2.59
C ASP A 369 -21.07 -0.93 1.51
N PRO A 370 -20.04 -1.79 1.62
CA PRO A 370 -19.81 -2.83 0.62
C PRO A 370 -20.89 -3.92 0.67
N GLU A 371 -21.17 -4.54 -0.48
CA GLU A 371 -21.91 -5.81 -0.54
C GLU A 371 -21.21 -6.86 0.34
N GLY A 372 -22.00 -7.60 1.13
CA GLY A 372 -21.51 -8.54 2.15
C GLY A 372 -21.28 -7.97 3.54
N SER A 373 -21.39 -6.65 3.72
CA SER A 373 -21.52 -6.03 5.05
C SER A 373 -22.99 -5.84 5.47
N ILE A 374 -23.20 -5.61 6.77
CA ILE A 374 -24.53 -5.39 7.38
C ILE A 374 -24.71 -3.96 7.95
N LEU A 375 -23.85 -2.99 7.59
CA LEU A 375 -23.93 -1.65 8.21
C LEU A 375 -25.10 -0.82 7.68
N ALA A 376 -25.47 -1.03 6.41
CA ALA A 376 -26.49 -0.22 5.74
C ALA A 376 -27.91 -0.43 6.28
N GLU A 377 -28.72 0.61 6.16
CA GLU A 377 -30.15 0.59 6.43
C GLU A 377 -30.94 1.07 5.19
N PRO A 378 -32.13 0.49 4.90
CA PRO A 378 -32.77 -0.58 5.68
C PRO A 378 -32.14 -1.96 5.41
N GLU A 379 -32.44 -2.95 6.26
CA GLU A 379 -31.76 -4.26 6.29
C GLU A 379 -31.89 -5.06 4.98
N GLU A 380 -32.93 -4.79 4.18
CA GLU A 380 -33.11 -5.42 2.87
C GLU A 380 -31.96 -5.13 1.91
N LEU A 381 -31.24 -4.01 2.09
CA LEU A 381 -30.04 -3.67 1.31
C LEU A 381 -28.87 -4.62 1.58
N ASN A 382 -28.88 -5.34 2.72
CA ASN A 382 -27.77 -6.21 3.14
C ASN A 382 -27.93 -7.65 2.64
N GLN A 383 -29.03 -7.96 1.95
CA GLN A 383 -29.23 -9.28 1.36
C GLN A 383 -28.27 -9.49 0.19
N SER A 384 -27.22 -10.29 0.41
CA SER A 384 -26.25 -10.66 -0.62
C SER A 384 -25.76 -12.09 -0.41
N GLU A 385 -25.48 -12.78 -1.52
CA GLU A 385 -24.80 -14.08 -1.51
C GLU A 385 -23.28 -13.94 -1.24
N GLN A 386 -22.73 -12.74 -1.42
CA GLN A 386 -21.32 -12.43 -1.20
C GLN A 386 -21.11 -12.02 0.25
N THR A 387 -20.19 -12.69 0.96
CA THR A 387 -19.79 -12.34 2.34
C THR A 387 -18.33 -11.88 2.44
N VAL A 388 -17.58 -11.99 1.34
CA VAL A 388 -16.17 -11.64 1.24
C VAL A 388 -15.99 -10.69 0.06
N TYR A 389 -15.23 -9.63 0.29
CA TYR A 389 -14.88 -8.61 -0.70
C TYR A 389 -13.41 -8.20 -0.54
N GLU A 390 -12.84 -7.69 -1.63
CA GLU A 390 -11.43 -7.35 -1.80
C GLU A 390 -11.10 -5.92 -1.37
N VAL A 391 -12.08 -5.01 -1.43
CA VAL A 391 -11.93 -3.64 -0.91
C VAL A 391 -11.62 -3.69 0.59
N GLU A 392 -10.65 -2.88 1.01
CA GLU A 392 -10.18 -2.87 2.39
C GLU A 392 -10.59 -1.58 3.12
N GLY A 393 -10.95 -1.71 4.41
CA GLY A 393 -11.13 -0.59 5.33
C GLY A 393 -12.57 -0.12 5.53
N ILE A 394 -13.54 -0.76 4.87
CA ILE A 394 -14.99 -0.48 4.96
C ILE A 394 -15.76 -1.80 5.13
N GLY A 395 -16.98 -1.72 5.67
CA GLY A 395 -17.84 -2.86 5.98
C GLY A 395 -17.41 -3.69 7.19
N TYR A 396 -18.40 -4.18 7.94
CA TYR A 396 -18.27 -5.17 9.02
C TYR A 396 -19.46 -6.15 9.06
N ASP A 397 -19.27 -7.27 9.78
CA ASP A 397 -20.26 -8.29 10.12
C ASP A 397 -20.98 -8.02 11.47
N PHE A 398 -20.73 -6.84 12.05
CA PHE A 398 -21.37 -6.32 13.26
C PHE A 398 -21.52 -4.79 13.15
N ILE A 399 -22.38 -4.19 13.98
CA ILE A 399 -22.57 -2.72 14.05
C ILE A 399 -21.68 -2.16 15.15
N PRO A 400 -20.61 -1.39 14.85
CA PRO A 400 -19.72 -0.85 15.87
C PRO A 400 -20.44 0.13 16.81
N THR A 401 -20.08 0.14 18.10
CA THR A 401 -20.66 1.06 19.11
C THR A 401 -20.57 2.54 18.71
N VAL A 402 -19.51 2.95 17.98
CA VAL A 402 -19.31 4.33 17.54
C VAL A 402 -20.13 4.73 16.31
N LEU A 403 -20.76 3.78 15.61
CA LEU A 403 -21.60 4.07 14.45
C LEU A 403 -23.00 4.49 14.89
N ASP A 404 -23.33 5.76 14.66
CA ASP A 404 -24.69 6.29 14.79
C ASP A 404 -25.36 6.30 13.42
N ARG A 405 -26.20 5.30 13.14
CA ARG A 405 -26.91 5.22 11.85
C ARG A 405 -28.05 6.25 11.74
N THR A 406 -28.52 6.81 12.86
CA THR A 406 -29.66 7.75 12.88
C THR A 406 -29.36 9.08 12.20
N VAL A 407 -28.08 9.43 12.02
CA VAL A 407 -27.63 10.65 11.34
C VAL A 407 -27.32 10.43 9.86
N VAL A 408 -27.42 9.20 9.35
CA VAL A 408 -27.24 8.87 7.93
C VAL A 408 -28.60 8.90 7.24
N ASP A 409 -28.76 9.77 6.25
CA ASP A 409 -30.05 9.95 5.58
C ASP A 409 -30.34 8.84 4.56
N LYS A 410 -29.30 8.29 3.93
CA LYS A 410 -29.43 7.21 2.95
C LYS A 410 -28.15 6.39 2.83
N TRP A 411 -28.32 5.08 2.71
CA TRP A 411 -27.23 4.15 2.40
C TRP A 411 -27.25 3.71 0.95
N PHE A 412 -26.06 3.42 0.42
CA PHE A 412 -25.87 2.76 -0.86
C PHE A 412 -24.90 1.60 -0.70
N LYS A 413 -25.20 0.50 -1.39
CA LYS A 413 -24.28 -0.61 -1.58
C LYS A 413 -23.28 -0.32 -2.70
N SER A 414 -22.04 -0.73 -2.49
CA SER A 414 -20.98 -0.74 -3.49
C SER A 414 -20.34 -2.13 -3.61
N ASN A 415 -19.78 -2.46 -4.76
CA ASN A 415 -19.02 -3.71 -4.96
C ASN A 415 -17.57 -3.42 -5.37
N ASP A 416 -16.76 -4.49 -5.41
CA ASP A 416 -15.31 -4.39 -5.69
C ASP A 416 -15.01 -3.86 -7.10
N GLU A 417 -15.76 -4.31 -8.11
CA GLU A 417 -15.54 -3.92 -9.51
C GLU A 417 -15.69 -2.40 -9.68
N GLU A 418 -16.79 -1.84 -9.18
CA GLU A 418 -17.00 -0.40 -9.26
C GLU A 418 -16.02 0.40 -8.39
N ALA A 419 -15.67 -0.12 -7.20
CA ALA A 419 -14.74 0.54 -6.30
C ALA A 419 -13.36 0.70 -6.97
N PHE A 420 -12.83 -0.38 -7.54
CA PHE A 420 -11.51 -0.33 -8.17
C PHE A 420 -11.54 0.44 -9.49
N ALA A 421 -12.61 0.34 -10.29
CA ALA A 421 -12.77 1.14 -11.50
C ALA A 421 -12.75 2.65 -11.19
N PHE A 422 -13.49 3.10 -10.17
CA PHE A 422 -13.51 4.51 -9.76
C PHE A 422 -12.22 4.95 -9.08
N ALA A 423 -11.56 4.10 -8.29
CA ALA A 423 -10.25 4.42 -7.71
C ALA A 423 -9.20 4.65 -8.81
N ARG A 424 -9.13 3.77 -9.82
CA ARG A 424 -8.26 3.96 -10.99
C ARG A 424 -8.65 5.18 -11.81
N MET A 425 -9.95 5.51 -11.90
CA MET A 425 -10.43 6.72 -12.57
C MET A 425 -10.01 8.00 -11.83
N LEU A 426 -10.07 8.03 -10.50
CA LEU A 426 -9.58 9.14 -9.67
C LEU A 426 -8.09 9.40 -9.92
N ILE A 427 -7.29 8.33 -9.99
CA ILE A 427 -5.86 8.41 -10.30
C ILE A 427 -5.65 8.95 -11.73
N ALA A 428 -6.25 8.32 -12.73
CA ALA A 428 -5.96 8.61 -14.14
C ALA A 428 -6.55 9.96 -14.61
N GLN A 429 -7.71 10.37 -14.07
CA GLN A 429 -8.42 11.56 -14.54
C GLN A 429 -8.17 12.79 -13.68
N GLU A 430 -8.10 12.63 -12.36
CA GLU A 430 -7.97 13.73 -11.40
C GLU A 430 -6.56 13.82 -10.78
N GLY A 431 -5.70 12.80 -10.98
CA GLY A 431 -4.36 12.76 -10.38
C GLY A 431 -4.37 12.51 -8.86
N LEU A 432 -5.46 11.97 -8.33
CA LEU A 432 -5.62 11.71 -6.89
C LEU A 432 -5.18 10.27 -6.58
N LEU A 433 -4.04 10.13 -5.91
CA LEU A 433 -3.41 8.85 -5.57
C LEU A 433 -4.05 8.16 -4.35
N CYS A 434 -5.33 7.82 -4.46
CA CYS A 434 -6.15 7.27 -3.39
C CYS A 434 -6.35 5.75 -3.47
N GLY A 435 -6.88 5.15 -2.39
CA GLY A 435 -7.19 3.72 -2.27
C GLY A 435 -8.56 3.28 -2.78
N GLY A 436 -8.89 2.00 -2.58
CA GLY A 436 -10.12 1.37 -3.09
C GLY A 436 -11.41 1.94 -2.45
N SER A 437 -11.40 2.20 -1.14
CA SER A 437 -12.57 2.75 -0.43
C SER A 437 -12.91 4.19 -0.86
N ALA A 438 -11.94 4.94 -1.40
CA ALA A 438 -12.16 6.23 -2.04
C ALA A 438 -12.90 6.05 -3.38
N GLY A 439 -12.58 4.98 -4.11
CA GLY A 439 -13.32 4.56 -5.30
C GLY A 439 -14.77 4.19 -4.99
N SER A 440 -15.04 3.41 -3.93
CA SER A 440 -16.41 3.11 -3.47
C SER A 440 -17.19 4.38 -3.12
N ALA A 441 -16.57 5.32 -2.39
CA ALA A 441 -17.22 6.58 -2.05
C ALA A 441 -17.55 7.41 -3.31
N MET A 442 -16.64 7.43 -4.29
CA MET A 442 -16.83 8.15 -5.55
C MET A 442 -17.86 7.48 -6.47
N SER A 443 -17.90 6.14 -6.53
CA SER A 443 -18.89 5.40 -7.34
C SER A 443 -20.32 5.70 -6.88
N VAL A 444 -20.53 5.82 -5.57
CA VAL A 444 -21.82 6.24 -5.00
C VAL A 444 -22.04 7.74 -5.18
N ALA A 445 -21.04 8.58 -4.97
CA ALA A 445 -21.20 10.03 -5.07
C ALA A 445 -21.73 10.46 -6.44
N VAL A 446 -21.24 9.85 -7.54
CA VAL A 446 -21.74 10.16 -8.89
C VAL A 446 -23.17 9.66 -9.16
N LYS A 447 -23.69 8.72 -8.34
CA LYS A 447 -25.08 8.25 -8.40
C LYS A 447 -25.97 9.13 -7.51
N ALA A 448 -25.56 9.35 -6.27
CA ALA A 448 -26.31 10.12 -5.28
C ALA A 448 -26.43 11.59 -5.66
N ALA A 449 -25.35 12.21 -6.15
CA ALA A 449 -25.34 13.63 -6.50
C ALA A 449 -26.12 13.98 -7.78
N GLN A 450 -26.70 13.00 -8.49
CA GLN A 450 -27.56 13.24 -9.66
C GLN A 450 -28.82 14.05 -9.32
N GLU A 451 -29.27 13.98 -8.06
CA GLU A 451 -30.43 14.76 -7.60
C GLU A 451 -30.10 16.24 -7.33
N LEU A 452 -28.82 16.59 -7.26
CA LEU A 452 -28.38 17.95 -6.98
C LEU A 452 -28.35 18.82 -8.24
N GLN A 453 -28.61 20.10 -8.06
CA GLN A 453 -28.68 21.10 -9.12
C GLN A 453 -27.40 21.94 -9.19
N GLU A 454 -27.32 22.77 -10.24
CA GLU A 454 -26.24 23.74 -10.37
C GLU A 454 -26.23 24.72 -9.18
N GLY A 455 -25.04 25.04 -8.67
CA GLY A 455 -24.86 25.87 -7.48
C GLY A 455 -24.86 25.11 -6.15
N GLN A 456 -25.28 23.84 -6.14
CA GLN A 456 -25.16 22.97 -4.97
C GLN A 456 -23.80 22.26 -4.91
N ARG A 457 -23.42 21.77 -3.73
CA ARG A 457 -22.12 21.15 -3.45
C ARG A 457 -22.24 19.78 -2.78
N CYS A 458 -21.55 18.80 -3.36
CA CYS A 458 -21.34 17.47 -2.80
C CYS A 458 -19.86 17.29 -2.41
N VAL A 459 -19.60 16.85 -1.18
CA VAL A 459 -18.26 16.49 -0.68
C VAL A 459 -18.15 14.97 -0.52
N VAL A 460 -17.05 14.41 -1.01
CA VAL A 460 -16.71 12.98 -0.88
C VAL A 460 -15.45 12.81 -0.04
N ILE A 461 -15.47 11.93 0.96
CA ILE A 461 -14.28 11.61 1.75
C ILE A 461 -13.42 10.58 1.01
N LEU A 462 -12.13 10.87 0.77
CA LEU A 462 -11.17 9.94 0.18
C LEU A 462 -10.21 9.41 1.26
N PRO A 463 -10.42 8.19 1.80
CA PRO A 463 -9.88 7.82 3.11
C PRO A 463 -8.36 7.61 3.17
N ASP A 464 -7.75 6.99 2.16
CA ASP A 464 -6.35 6.60 2.20
C ASP A 464 -5.66 6.60 0.83
N SER A 465 -4.34 6.41 0.86
CA SER A 465 -3.45 6.50 -0.30
C SER A 465 -3.31 5.18 -1.07
N VAL A 466 -2.89 5.28 -2.32
CA VAL A 466 -2.58 4.13 -3.19
C VAL A 466 -1.46 3.23 -2.65
N ARG A 467 -0.60 3.74 -1.75
CA ARG A 467 0.54 3.02 -1.14
C ARG A 467 0.13 1.64 -0.61
N ASN A 468 -1.06 1.52 -0.03
CA ASN A 468 -1.51 0.28 0.58
C ASN A 468 -1.88 -0.81 -0.44
N TYR A 469 -1.91 -0.49 -1.73
CA TYR A 469 -2.55 -1.31 -2.78
C TYR A 469 -1.69 -1.45 -4.04
N MET A 470 -0.37 -1.24 -3.93
CA MET A 470 0.56 -1.23 -5.06
C MET A 470 0.55 -2.54 -5.84
N SER A 471 0.45 -3.68 -5.14
CA SER A 471 0.35 -5.01 -5.74
C SER A 471 -1.09 -5.54 -5.82
N LYS A 472 -2.11 -4.70 -5.60
CA LYS A 472 -3.54 -5.05 -5.71
C LYS A 472 -4.18 -4.31 -6.88
N PHE A 473 -5.24 -3.52 -6.64
CA PHE A 473 -6.03 -2.89 -7.71
C PHE A 473 -5.24 -1.96 -8.64
N LEU A 474 -4.06 -1.48 -8.20
CA LEU A 474 -3.18 -0.70 -9.06
C LEU A 474 -2.52 -1.56 -10.15
N SER A 475 -2.29 -2.84 -9.88
CA SER A 475 -1.74 -3.82 -10.81
C SER A 475 -2.81 -4.33 -11.78
N ASP A 476 -2.58 -4.16 -13.08
CA ASP A 476 -3.44 -4.72 -14.13
C ASP A 476 -3.53 -6.24 -14.03
N GLU A 477 -2.42 -6.91 -13.72
CA GLU A 477 -2.38 -8.36 -13.56
C GLU A 477 -3.31 -8.83 -12.43
N TRP A 478 -3.26 -8.15 -11.28
CA TRP A 478 -4.14 -8.48 -10.16
C TRP A 478 -5.62 -8.21 -10.50
N MET A 479 -5.91 -7.10 -11.20
CA MET A 479 -7.26 -6.77 -11.65
C MET A 479 -7.81 -7.83 -12.61
N MET A 480 -6.99 -8.32 -13.55
CA MET A 480 -7.36 -9.41 -14.47
C MET A 480 -7.53 -10.74 -13.74
N GLN A 481 -6.60 -11.08 -12.83
CA GLN A 481 -6.68 -12.31 -12.03
C GLN A 481 -7.96 -12.38 -11.21
N LYS A 482 -8.43 -11.24 -10.69
CA LYS A 482 -9.68 -11.12 -9.93
C LYS A 482 -10.93 -10.95 -10.80
N GLY A 483 -10.77 -10.79 -12.12
CA GLY A 483 -11.87 -10.62 -13.06
C GLY A 483 -12.50 -9.22 -13.06
N PHE A 484 -11.87 -8.23 -12.42
CA PHE A 484 -12.32 -6.82 -12.40
C PHE A 484 -11.85 -6.01 -13.62
N LEU A 485 -11.00 -6.62 -14.46
CA LEU A 485 -10.56 -6.06 -15.72
C LEU A 485 -10.54 -7.19 -16.76
N LYS A 486 -11.19 -7.01 -17.90
CA LYS A 486 -11.15 -7.98 -19.01
C LYS A 486 -10.05 -7.57 -19.99
N GLU A 487 -9.48 -8.55 -20.70
CA GLU A 487 -8.51 -8.25 -21.77
C GLU A 487 -9.10 -7.34 -22.87
N GLU A 488 -10.43 -7.39 -23.03
CA GLU A 488 -11.19 -6.56 -23.97
C GLU A 488 -11.31 -5.09 -23.52
N ASP A 489 -11.16 -4.80 -22.22
CA ASP A 489 -11.31 -3.45 -21.65
C ASP A 489 -10.07 -2.57 -21.85
N PHE A 490 -8.97 -3.14 -22.34
CA PHE A 490 -7.85 -2.34 -22.81
C PHE A 490 -8.27 -1.58 -24.07
N THR A 491 -8.80 -0.36 -23.89
CA THR A 491 -9.04 0.63 -24.97
C THR A 491 -7.75 1.13 -25.63
N VAL A 492 -6.60 0.50 -25.36
CA VAL A 492 -5.42 0.62 -26.21
C VAL A 492 -5.64 -0.37 -27.33
N THR A 493 -5.85 0.11 -28.56
CA THR A 493 -5.67 -0.71 -29.77
C THR A 493 -4.35 -1.44 -29.60
N LYS A 494 -4.40 -2.70 -29.17
CA LYS A 494 -3.20 -3.49 -28.94
C LYS A 494 -2.45 -3.44 -30.27
N PRO A 495 -1.15 -3.09 -30.27
CA PRO A 495 -0.41 -2.99 -31.50
C PRO A 495 -0.57 -4.27 -32.31
N TRP A 496 -0.52 -4.17 -33.64
CA TRP A 496 -0.75 -5.30 -34.55
C TRP A 496 0.09 -6.55 -34.24
N TRP A 497 1.22 -6.39 -33.53
CA TRP A 497 2.13 -7.45 -33.15
C TRP A 497 1.79 -8.13 -31.81
N TRP A 498 0.87 -7.60 -31.02
CA TRP A 498 0.61 -8.01 -29.63
C TRP A 498 0.25 -9.49 -29.49
N HIS A 499 -0.53 -10.03 -30.43
CA HIS A 499 -0.99 -11.42 -30.42
C HIS A 499 -0.11 -12.38 -31.24
N LEU A 500 0.95 -11.87 -31.88
CA LEU A 500 1.93 -12.72 -32.56
C LEU A 500 2.68 -13.56 -31.54
N ARG A 501 3.26 -14.68 -31.98
CA ARG A 501 3.95 -15.60 -31.07
C ARG A 501 5.44 -15.31 -30.99
N VAL A 502 6.07 -15.63 -29.86
CA VAL A 502 7.53 -15.49 -29.66
C VAL A 502 8.34 -16.19 -30.77
N GLN A 503 7.87 -17.34 -31.27
CA GLN A 503 8.52 -18.04 -32.38
C GLN A 503 8.65 -17.19 -33.67
N GLU A 504 7.83 -16.15 -33.84
CA GLU A 504 7.87 -15.28 -35.02
C GLU A 504 9.05 -14.30 -35.00
N LEU A 505 9.74 -14.14 -33.87
CA LEU A 505 10.95 -13.32 -33.76
C LEU A 505 12.14 -13.91 -34.53
N SER A 506 12.02 -15.14 -35.05
CA SER A 506 13.09 -15.85 -35.78
C SER A 506 14.40 -15.88 -35.00
N LEU A 507 14.32 -16.33 -33.74
CA LEU A 507 15.43 -16.35 -32.79
C LEU A 507 16.61 -17.17 -33.33
N SER A 508 17.81 -16.63 -33.15
CA SER A 508 19.06 -17.33 -33.46
C SER A 508 19.42 -18.34 -32.37
N ALA A 509 20.19 -19.37 -32.74
CA ALA A 509 20.67 -20.36 -31.78
C ALA A 509 21.41 -19.67 -30.62
N PRO A 510 21.06 -19.98 -29.35
CA PRO A 510 21.64 -19.30 -28.22
C PRO A 510 23.09 -19.76 -28.03
N LEU A 511 23.98 -18.79 -27.80
CA LEU A 511 25.24 -19.08 -27.12
C LEU A 511 24.89 -19.59 -25.71
N MET A 512 25.59 -20.60 -25.21
CA MET A 512 25.46 -21.13 -23.85
C MET A 512 26.86 -21.44 -23.30
N VAL A 513 27.03 -21.36 -21.98
CA VAL A 513 28.29 -21.74 -21.31
C VAL A 513 28.04 -22.78 -20.22
N LEU A 514 29.03 -23.66 -20.02
CA LEU A 514 29.01 -24.62 -18.91
C LEU A 514 29.30 -23.90 -17.58
N PRO A 515 28.76 -24.38 -16.44
CA PRO A 515 29.01 -23.78 -15.13
C PRO A 515 30.48 -23.81 -14.68
N THR A 516 31.29 -24.65 -15.31
CA THR A 516 32.71 -24.85 -15.05
C THR A 516 33.61 -23.87 -15.81
N VAL A 517 33.08 -23.11 -16.77
CA VAL A 517 33.83 -22.08 -17.52
C VAL A 517 34.25 -20.95 -16.60
N THR A 518 35.42 -20.34 -16.85
CA THR A 518 35.93 -19.22 -16.04
C THR A 518 35.25 -17.89 -16.39
N CYS A 519 35.30 -16.94 -15.46
CA CYS A 519 34.77 -15.58 -15.65
C CYS A 519 35.51 -14.87 -16.79
N GLU A 520 36.83 -14.99 -16.86
CA GLU A 520 37.67 -14.44 -17.94
C GLU A 520 37.23 -14.94 -19.31
N HIS A 521 37.17 -16.26 -19.48
CA HIS A 521 36.78 -16.85 -20.76
C HIS A 521 35.36 -16.49 -21.17
N THR A 522 34.45 -16.38 -20.20
CA THR A 522 33.06 -15.97 -20.47
C THR A 522 32.99 -14.52 -20.92
N ILE A 523 33.79 -13.62 -20.34
CA ILE A 523 33.87 -12.22 -20.78
C ILE A 523 34.42 -12.13 -22.21
N GLU A 524 35.44 -12.91 -22.53
CA GLU A 524 36.01 -12.97 -23.88
C GLU A 524 34.97 -13.42 -24.91
N ILE A 525 34.27 -14.54 -24.65
CA ILE A 525 33.24 -15.05 -25.56
C ILE A 525 32.11 -14.03 -25.73
N LEU A 526 31.61 -13.45 -24.64
CA LEU A 526 30.54 -12.45 -24.69
C LEU A 526 30.95 -11.23 -25.54
N ARG A 527 32.17 -10.72 -25.37
CA ARG A 527 32.69 -9.59 -26.17
C ARG A 527 32.91 -9.96 -27.63
N GLU A 528 33.53 -11.11 -27.90
CA GLU A 528 33.81 -11.57 -29.27
C GLU A 528 32.53 -11.79 -30.06
N LYS A 529 31.51 -12.37 -29.41
CA LYS A 529 30.22 -12.68 -30.03
C LYS A 529 29.22 -11.52 -29.95
N GLY A 530 29.55 -10.42 -29.26
CA GLY A 530 28.69 -9.26 -29.13
C GLY A 530 27.42 -9.50 -28.30
N PHE A 531 27.48 -10.36 -27.29
CA PHE A 531 26.37 -10.61 -26.37
C PHE A 531 26.64 -9.99 -24.99
N ASP A 532 25.60 -9.45 -24.36
CA ASP A 532 25.68 -8.90 -22.99
C ASP A 532 25.29 -9.91 -21.91
N GLN A 533 24.67 -11.03 -22.31
CA GLN A 533 24.26 -12.11 -21.41
C GLN A 533 24.33 -13.48 -22.08
N VAL A 534 24.55 -14.51 -21.27
CA VAL A 534 24.57 -15.91 -21.72
C VAL A 534 23.94 -16.84 -20.67
N PRO A 535 23.10 -17.81 -21.07
CA PRO A 535 22.62 -18.87 -20.20
C PRO A 535 23.73 -19.80 -19.75
N VAL A 536 23.70 -20.17 -18.47
CA VAL A 536 24.56 -21.20 -17.90
C VAL A 536 23.76 -22.50 -17.79
N VAL A 537 24.17 -23.48 -18.59
CA VAL A 537 23.48 -24.78 -18.70
C VAL A 537 24.50 -25.87 -18.38
N ASP A 538 24.13 -26.83 -17.54
CA ASP A 538 25.01 -27.95 -17.24
C ASP A 538 25.00 -29.03 -18.34
N GLU A 539 25.87 -30.04 -18.21
CA GLU A 539 25.97 -31.14 -19.17
C GLU A 539 24.68 -31.97 -19.28
N SER A 540 23.85 -31.96 -18.22
CA SER A 540 22.54 -32.60 -18.19
C SER A 540 21.44 -31.75 -18.86
N GLY A 541 21.77 -30.53 -19.30
CA GLY A 541 20.86 -29.58 -19.94
C GLY A 541 19.98 -28.81 -18.97
N VAL A 542 20.28 -28.85 -17.68
CA VAL A 542 19.56 -28.06 -16.68
C VAL A 542 20.08 -26.63 -16.72
N ILE A 543 19.14 -25.68 -16.80
CA ILE A 543 19.43 -24.25 -16.78
C ILE A 543 19.71 -23.85 -15.33
N LEU A 544 20.97 -23.54 -15.03
CA LEU A 544 21.42 -23.18 -13.68
C LEU A 544 21.24 -21.69 -13.37
N GLY A 545 21.20 -20.86 -14.42
CA GLY A 545 21.07 -19.41 -14.32
C GLY A 545 21.53 -18.71 -15.58
N MET A 546 21.74 -17.41 -15.45
CA MET A 546 22.32 -16.55 -16.48
C MET A 546 23.59 -15.90 -15.95
N VAL A 547 24.47 -15.48 -16.84
CA VAL A 547 25.55 -14.53 -16.51
C VAL A 547 25.47 -13.35 -17.45
N THR A 548 25.63 -12.14 -16.90
CA THR A 548 25.62 -10.89 -17.66
C THR A 548 26.98 -10.22 -17.54
N LEU A 549 27.39 -9.50 -18.58
CA LEU A 549 28.64 -8.74 -18.57
C LEU A 549 28.68 -7.75 -17.40
N GLY A 550 27.55 -7.09 -17.11
CA GLY A 550 27.40 -6.17 -15.98
C GLY A 550 27.58 -6.83 -14.61
N ASN A 551 26.92 -7.98 -14.36
CA ASN A 551 27.05 -8.68 -13.08
C ASN A 551 28.47 -9.23 -12.86
N MET A 552 29.10 -9.75 -13.92
CA MET A 552 30.48 -10.24 -13.85
C MET A 552 31.47 -9.09 -13.59
N LEU A 553 31.35 -7.98 -14.31
CA LEU A 553 32.19 -6.80 -14.09
C LEU A 553 32.00 -6.22 -12.68
N SER A 554 30.76 -6.09 -12.21
CA SER A 554 30.49 -5.62 -10.85
C SER A 554 31.10 -6.54 -9.79
N SER A 555 31.06 -7.86 -10.00
CA SER A 555 31.60 -8.84 -9.06
C SER A 555 33.13 -8.86 -9.06
N LEU A 556 33.78 -8.69 -10.22
CA LEU A 556 35.23 -8.55 -10.34
C LEU A 556 35.74 -7.25 -9.72
N LEU A 557 35.11 -6.10 -10.04
CA LEU A 557 35.51 -4.80 -9.52
C LEU A 557 35.32 -4.67 -8.00
N ALA A 558 34.31 -5.35 -7.44
CA ALA A 558 34.09 -5.44 -6.01
C ALA A 558 34.99 -6.46 -5.30
N GLY A 559 35.87 -7.17 -6.02
CA GLY A 559 36.75 -8.21 -5.47
C GLY A 559 36.02 -9.46 -4.97
N LYS A 560 34.76 -9.66 -5.36
CA LYS A 560 33.94 -10.81 -4.93
C LYS A 560 34.33 -12.11 -5.65
N VAL A 561 34.92 -12.00 -6.83
CA VAL A 561 35.44 -13.11 -7.64
C VAL A 561 36.73 -12.70 -8.36
N GLN A 562 37.51 -13.68 -8.78
CA GLN A 562 38.73 -13.51 -9.60
C GLN A 562 38.46 -13.89 -11.07
N PRO A 563 39.26 -13.41 -12.05
CA PRO A 563 39.09 -13.79 -13.46
C PRO A 563 39.10 -15.31 -13.71
N SER A 564 39.94 -16.04 -12.97
CA SER A 564 40.07 -17.51 -13.05
C SER A 564 38.94 -18.28 -12.34
N ASP A 565 38.06 -17.60 -11.60
CA ASP A 565 36.94 -18.25 -10.92
C ASP A 565 35.88 -18.73 -11.91
N GLN A 566 35.20 -19.82 -11.56
CA GLN A 566 34.12 -20.39 -12.37
C GLN A 566 32.85 -19.53 -12.33
N VAL A 567 32.16 -19.43 -13.46
CA VAL A 567 30.94 -18.63 -13.63
C VAL A 567 29.78 -19.05 -12.72
N ARG A 568 29.79 -20.29 -12.21
CA ARG A 568 28.81 -20.72 -11.19
C ARG A 568 28.80 -19.85 -9.92
N LYS A 569 29.87 -19.11 -9.64
CA LYS A 569 29.97 -18.17 -8.50
C LYS A 569 29.26 -16.83 -8.73
N VAL A 570 28.93 -16.51 -9.98
CA VAL A 570 28.31 -15.23 -10.39
C VAL A 570 26.98 -15.42 -11.12
N LEU A 571 26.29 -16.53 -10.83
CA LEU A 571 24.99 -16.82 -11.44
C LEU A 571 23.94 -15.78 -11.05
N TYR A 572 23.33 -15.22 -12.07
CA TYR A 572 22.11 -14.43 -11.97
C TYR A 572 20.91 -15.37 -12.14
N LYS A 573 20.16 -15.59 -11.05
CA LYS A 573 19.05 -16.57 -10.99
C LYS A 573 17.66 -15.95 -11.17
N GLN A 574 17.55 -14.62 -11.18
CA GLN A 574 16.29 -13.92 -11.32
C GLN A 574 16.06 -13.56 -12.79
N PHE A 575 15.48 -14.49 -13.55
CA PHE A 575 15.09 -14.26 -14.93
C PHE A 575 13.73 -14.88 -15.19
N LYS A 576 13.00 -14.32 -16.15
CA LYS A 576 11.71 -14.86 -16.59
C LYS A 576 11.91 -15.79 -17.78
N GLN A 577 11.23 -16.93 -17.74
CA GLN A 577 11.14 -17.85 -18.86
C GLN A 577 9.85 -17.58 -19.64
N ILE A 578 9.93 -17.73 -20.97
CA ILE A 578 8.78 -17.61 -21.87
C ILE A 578 8.82 -18.74 -22.90
N ARG A 579 7.66 -19.22 -23.34
CA ARG A 579 7.58 -20.29 -24.35
C ARG A 579 7.49 -19.71 -25.76
N LEU A 580 7.91 -20.50 -26.74
CA LEU A 580 7.77 -20.16 -28.17
C LEU A 580 6.32 -19.87 -28.60
N THR A 581 5.35 -20.48 -27.91
CA THR A 581 3.92 -20.35 -28.19
C THR A 581 3.26 -19.19 -27.47
N ASP A 582 3.94 -18.56 -26.51
CA ASP A 582 3.39 -17.42 -25.78
C ASP A 582 3.32 -16.17 -26.70
N PRO A 583 2.38 -15.23 -26.44
CA PRO A 583 2.21 -14.04 -27.26
C PRO A 583 3.30 -12.97 -26.98
N LEU A 584 3.62 -12.15 -27.98
CA LEU A 584 4.58 -11.04 -27.86
C LEU A 584 4.11 -9.97 -26.86
N GLY A 585 2.80 -9.82 -26.62
CA GLY A 585 2.29 -8.98 -25.54
C GLY A 585 2.77 -9.45 -24.15
N LYS A 586 2.76 -10.76 -23.89
CA LYS A 586 3.32 -11.34 -22.65
C LYS A 586 4.83 -11.12 -22.56
N LEU A 587 5.54 -11.25 -23.69
CA LEU A 587 6.97 -10.90 -23.76
C LEU A 587 7.20 -9.41 -23.44
N SER A 588 6.39 -8.50 -23.99
CA SER A 588 6.47 -7.06 -23.73
C SER A 588 6.36 -6.77 -22.22
N HIS A 589 5.40 -7.40 -21.54
CA HIS A 589 5.24 -7.25 -20.08
C HIS A 589 6.43 -7.79 -19.29
N ILE A 590 7.01 -8.92 -19.69
CA ILE A 590 8.25 -9.41 -19.08
C ILE A 590 9.39 -8.39 -19.27
N LEU A 591 9.50 -7.80 -20.45
CA LEU A 591 10.57 -6.87 -20.80
C LEU A 591 10.42 -5.47 -20.16
N GLU A 592 9.25 -5.15 -19.59
CA GLU A 592 9.04 -3.95 -18.78
C GLU A 592 9.73 -4.06 -17.41
N THR A 593 9.84 -5.27 -16.86
CA THR A 593 10.44 -5.54 -15.55
C THR A 593 11.82 -6.15 -15.63
N ASP A 594 12.09 -6.96 -16.65
CA ASP A 594 13.31 -7.74 -16.81
C ASP A 594 14.06 -7.32 -18.08
N HIS A 595 15.39 -7.23 -18.02
CA HIS A 595 16.19 -6.79 -19.18
C HIS A 595 16.20 -7.79 -20.35
N PHE A 596 15.87 -9.05 -20.07
CA PHE A 596 15.78 -10.12 -21.05
C PHE A 596 14.81 -11.20 -20.59
N ALA A 597 14.28 -11.97 -21.54
CA ALA A 597 13.48 -13.17 -21.33
C ALA A 597 14.22 -14.40 -21.91
N LEU A 598 14.24 -15.50 -21.16
CA LEU A 598 14.80 -16.76 -21.63
C LEU A 598 13.70 -17.57 -22.34
N VAL A 599 13.87 -17.81 -23.63
CA VAL A 599 12.91 -18.58 -24.41
C VAL A 599 13.22 -20.05 -24.26
N VAL A 600 12.29 -20.80 -23.69
CA VAL A 600 12.43 -22.24 -23.41
C VAL A 600 11.44 -23.07 -24.22
N HIS A 601 11.84 -24.28 -24.57
CA HIS A 601 10.98 -25.27 -25.19
C HIS A 601 11.06 -26.60 -24.43
N GLU A 602 9.91 -27.27 -24.28
CA GLU A 602 9.86 -28.59 -23.68
C GLU A 602 10.06 -29.65 -24.76
N GLN A 603 11.10 -30.46 -24.62
CA GLN A 603 11.39 -31.57 -25.50
C GLN A 603 11.13 -32.89 -24.76
N ILE A 604 10.28 -33.74 -25.34
CA ILE A 604 10.04 -35.10 -24.83
C ILE A 604 11.11 -36.01 -25.42
N GLN A 605 11.94 -36.61 -24.58
CA GLN A 605 12.93 -37.61 -24.99
C GLN A 605 12.48 -38.98 -24.49
N SER A 606 12.26 -39.92 -25.40
CA SER A 606 12.10 -41.34 -25.06
C SER A 606 13.46 -42.02 -25.16
N ARG A 607 13.87 -42.75 -24.11
CA ARG A 607 15.06 -43.61 -24.17
C ARG A 607 14.62 -45.05 -24.33
N ASP A 608 15.17 -45.71 -25.34
CA ASP A 608 15.03 -47.15 -25.52
C ASP A 608 16.15 -47.84 -24.72
N LEU A 609 15.79 -48.70 -23.77
CA LEU A 609 16.75 -49.34 -22.84
C LEU A 609 17.51 -50.52 -23.48
N ALA A 610 17.37 -50.75 -24.79
CA ALA A 610 17.92 -51.91 -25.48
C ALA A 610 19.37 -51.77 -25.99
N LEU A 611 20.02 -50.60 -25.86
CA LEU A 611 21.36 -50.35 -26.44
C LEU A 611 22.49 -50.07 -25.44
N THR A 612 22.22 -50.08 -24.13
CA THR A 612 23.30 -50.13 -23.12
C THR A 612 23.48 -51.59 -22.70
N GLY A 613 24.49 -52.26 -23.25
CA GLY A 613 24.76 -53.69 -23.09
C GLY A 613 25.02 -54.16 -21.65
N VAL A 614 23.96 -54.21 -20.83
CA VAL A 614 23.93 -54.88 -19.54
C VAL A 614 22.97 -56.07 -19.66
N VAL A 615 23.55 -57.26 -19.78
CA VAL A 615 22.80 -58.51 -19.73
C VAL A 615 22.38 -58.76 -18.28
N GLY A 616 21.07 -58.80 -18.01
CA GLY A 616 20.54 -59.21 -16.71
C GLY A 616 19.04 -59.46 -16.69
N GLY A 617 18.65 -60.74 -16.58
CA GLY A 617 17.42 -61.21 -15.91
C GLY A 617 16.10 -61.16 -16.70
N PRO A 618 15.32 -62.27 -16.75
CA PRO A 618 14.01 -62.30 -17.41
C PRO A 618 12.90 -61.88 -16.45
N SER A 619 12.42 -60.63 -16.57
CA SER A 619 11.04 -60.19 -16.24
C SER A 619 11.00 -58.67 -16.07
N ASP A 620 10.81 -57.94 -17.17
CA ASP A 620 9.95 -56.75 -17.18
C ASP A 620 9.87 -56.20 -18.60
N HIS A 621 8.75 -56.47 -19.27
CA HIS A 621 8.31 -55.66 -20.39
C HIS A 621 7.57 -54.44 -19.82
N SER A 622 8.32 -53.42 -19.40
CA SER A 622 7.75 -52.14 -19.02
C SER A 622 8.39 -50.99 -19.81
N ASN A 623 7.51 -50.36 -20.60
CA ASN A 623 7.61 -49.12 -21.36
C ASN A 623 8.81 -48.20 -21.09
N GLY A 624 9.43 -47.75 -22.19
CA GLY A 624 10.40 -46.66 -22.20
C GLY A 624 9.94 -45.47 -21.36
N LYS A 625 10.78 -45.07 -20.40
CA LYS A 625 10.54 -43.92 -19.53
C LYS A 625 10.78 -42.65 -20.35
N SER A 626 9.72 -41.94 -20.71
CA SER A 626 9.85 -40.61 -21.32
C SER A 626 10.30 -39.62 -20.26
N SER A 627 11.36 -38.86 -20.55
CA SER A 627 11.79 -37.73 -19.70
C SER A 627 11.59 -36.44 -20.46
N GLN A 628 10.92 -35.47 -19.84
CA GLN A 628 10.80 -34.11 -20.35
C GLN A 628 12.08 -33.34 -20.03
N ARG A 629 12.67 -32.69 -21.04
CA ARG A 629 13.87 -31.84 -20.91
C ARG A 629 13.55 -30.44 -21.42
N GLN A 630 13.87 -29.43 -20.64
CA GLN A 630 13.78 -28.04 -21.08
C GLN A 630 15.03 -27.67 -21.86
N THR A 631 14.86 -27.11 -23.05
CA THR A 631 15.95 -26.61 -23.89
C THR A 631 15.82 -25.10 -24.05
N VAL A 632 16.97 -24.41 -24.04
CA VAL A 632 17.02 -22.97 -24.32
C VAL A 632 16.95 -22.79 -25.83
N PHE A 633 15.96 -22.04 -26.29
CA PHE A 633 15.76 -21.73 -27.70
C PHE A 633 16.34 -20.36 -28.07
N GLY A 634 16.42 -19.43 -27.12
CA GLY A 634 16.97 -18.10 -27.35
C GLY A 634 16.92 -17.22 -26.10
N VAL A 635 17.60 -16.10 -26.16
CA VAL A 635 17.46 -14.98 -25.21
C VAL A 635 16.89 -13.81 -25.98
N VAL A 636 15.86 -13.17 -25.44
CA VAL A 636 15.17 -12.06 -26.10
C VAL A 636 15.22 -10.83 -25.22
N THR A 637 15.54 -9.68 -25.82
CA THR A 637 15.61 -8.36 -25.17
C THR A 637 14.57 -7.41 -25.77
N ALA A 638 14.40 -6.23 -25.14
CA ALA A 638 13.59 -5.16 -25.70
C ALA A 638 14.07 -4.71 -27.10
N ILE A 639 15.38 -4.80 -27.38
CA ILE A 639 15.97 -4.45 -28.68
C ILE A 639 15.52 -5.44 -29.76
N ASP A 640 15.45 -6.73 -29.44
CA ASP A 640 15.00 -7.77 -30.38
C ASP A 640 13.52 -7.58 -30.75
N LEU A 641 12.66 -7.32 -29.75
CA LEU A 641 11.24 -7.04 -29.97
C LEU A 641 11.06 -5.75 -30.79
N LEU A 642 11.79 -4.67 -30.47
CA LEU A 642 11.75 -3.41 -31.23
C LEU A 642 12.22 -3.59 -32.67
N SER A 643 13.31 -4.35 -32.88
CA SER A 643 13.87 -4.62 -34.21
C SER A 643 12.89 -5.41 -35.07
N PHE A 644 12.22 -6.41 -34.50
CA PHE A 644 11.15 -7.17 -35.15
C PHE A 644 9.98 -6.27 -35.59
N VAL A 645 9.48 -5.43 -34.68
CA VAL A 645 8.37 -4.50 -34.99
C VAL A 645 8.78 -3.51 -36.08
N ALA A 646 9.96 -2.90 -35.96
CA ALA A 646 10.46 -1.92 -36.92
C ALA A 646 10.76 -2.51 -38.32
N ALA A 647 11.19 -3.77 -38.40
CA ALA A 647 11.41 -4.46 -39.67
C ALA A 647 10.07 -4.74 -40.38
N ARG A 648 9.10 -5.33 -39.69
CA ARG A 648 7.79 -5.64 -40.27
C ARG A 648 6.95 -4.40 -40.59
N GLU A 649 7.11 -3.30 -39.86
CA GLU A 649 6.48 -2.02 -40.23
C GLU A 649 7.03 -1.43 -41.53
N ARG A 650 8.34 -1.57 -41.78
CA ARG A 650 8.94 -1.20 -43.07
C ARG A 650 8.35 -2.02 -44.22
N ASP A 651 8.23 -3.33 -44.02
CA ASP A 651 7.64 -4.25 -45.01
C ASP A 651 6.16 -3.98 -45.27
N ARG A 652 5.41 -3.55 -44.24
CA ARG A 652 4.01 -3.16 -44.38
C ARG A 652 3.87 -1.85 -45.16
N LYS A 653 4.76 -0.87 -44.95
CA LYS A 653 4.76 0.41 -45.70
C LYS A 653 5.15 0.22 -47.17
N THR A 654 6.10 -0.67 -47.48
CA THR A 654 6.46 -1.00 -48.87
C THR A 654 5.36 -1.79 -49.59
N LYS A 655 4.66 -2.70 -48.90
CA LYS A 655 3.50 -3.42 -49.48
C LYS A 655 2.25 -2.56 -49.67
N SER A 656 2.02 -1.55 -48.82
CA SER A 656 0.93 -0.58 -49.03
C SER A 656 1.25 0.45 -50.12
N GLY A 657 2.53 0.67 -50.45
CA GLY A 657 2.97 1.60 -51.51
C GLY A 657 2.93 1.02 -52.94
N SER A 658 2.60 -0.26 -53.13
CA SER A 658 2.59 -0.92 -54.44
C SER A 658 1.19 -1.15 -55.03
N THR A 659 0.16 -0.51 -54.47
CA THR A 659 -1.16 -0.44 -55.12
C THR A 659 -1.26 0.90 -55.85
N SER A 660 -0.98 0.88 -57.15
CA SER A 660 -1.32 1.97 -58.05
C SER A 660 -2.84 2.10 -58.13
N GLU A 661 -3.42 3.07 -57.42
CA GLU A 661 -4.77 3.53 -57.70
C GLU A 661 -4.80 4.17 -59.10
N PRO A 662 -5.81 3.87 -59.94
CA PRO A 662 -6.00 4.60 -61.17
C PRO A 662 -6.38 6.06 -60.85
N ARG A 663 -5.64 7.00 -61.43
CA ARG A 663 -5.93 8.44 -61.33
C ARG A 663 -7.41 8.72 -61.64
N PRO A 664 -8.16 9.42 -60.78
CA PRO A 664 -9.41 10.02 -61.20
C PRO A 664 -9.10 11.14 -62.20
N ALA A 665 -9.83 11.14 -63.31
CA ALA A 665 -9.86 12.23 -64.27
C ALA A 665 -10.25 13.56 -63.59
N GLY A 666 -9.72 14.65 -64.12
CA GLY A 666 -9.62 15.93 -63.44
C GLY A 666 -10.93 16.60 -63.07
N ALA A 667 -10.84 17.44 -62.03
CA ALA A 667 -11.73 18.56 -61.81
C ALA A 667 -10.87 19.78 -61.44
N THR A 668 -10.73 20.66 -62.43
CA THR A 668 -10.24 22.03 -62.28
C THR A 668 -11.17 22.79 -61.33
N VAL A 669 -10.64 23.42 -60.30
CA VAL A 669 -11.29 24.56 -59.66
C VAL A 669 -10.26 25.66 -59.47
N GLN A 670 -10.56 26.78 -60.12
CA GLN A 670 -9.87 28.06 -60.03
C GLN A 670 -10.17 28.74 -58.69
N LEU A 671 -9.13 29.40 -58.17
CA LEU A 671 -9.08 30.48 -57.16
C LEU A 671 -9.62 30.20 -55.75
#